data_AF-A0A952C8Y8-F1
#
_entry.id   AF-A0A952C8Y8-F1
#
_cell.length_a   1.000
_cell.length_b   1.000
_cell.length_c   1.000
_cell.angle_alpha   90.00
_cell.angle_beta   90.00
_cell.angle_gamma   90.00
#
_symmetry.space_group_name_H-M   'P 1'
#
loop_
_entity.id
_entity.type
_entity.pdbx_description
1 polymer ?
#
loop_
_entity_poly.entity_id
_entity_poly.type
_entity_poly.pdbx_seq_one_letter_code
_entity_poly.pdbx_strand_id
1 'polypeptide(L)'
;MNLPSESHPAASFVFRTMNPEEESSMHRWPTAEPAELVVPLAAPAAETARCFCLPVHADRQSMLFVEVVLDCATAEAAEVTRGYRTRFVVEWAGWNTLCFTTASLEPIGEPGGLHAIKRLRLVAGSTTWAGTVLEIGRPTWRAETPLIPVTPGEDLLVNFLHERFWDRHEWVHTGTADLPPAEQNLDVAWMYANLRYLQKPGRHHQTAYTRRMDVDIAGCQAISVWTATDVRAVFSVVLEIDGTPVRVIDRRRGLGGGDEMRAVISGRRLTALTFELEQAEAEITEPNPVQVASAIRWVLLEKTGADPARAGQAWGIPPVTAPEPVADWEDQMLPVGILVGREEFLRLRDAARQPGPLHKLAQEIIAESRAHWDYRPEQFAGRYLPVDLGNQGCERRVSPADQMYHVNSGMVYGALAFALTGDLRHAHAARRGLLTAVRCTTWQGGFPSRIPCGLPGYRAPFIETAAAQCVAQCYDFLYPLLSDAERREVEDALFGKALPWLDMYLRLYGEGYLLKSNQGAIYVAGVVQAALVARRSHPEADAILARWLGWFPRMLANYYTESGAANEGPGYWEYTTQHAAEALIAISRHTGRPVRDCAPAHLGRTMDYLMHLRSLAREQLSFLPLSDNIEGVGYQFMNSSLLFFARHYNDRNALWLWHEYFAQRPNPPGSPLFGKRMAGACSLSGLMEFLLHTPDVPAAPKLPPAKRFEGCDRIFLRTGGRRGDVLFFFEGGPQTFEHTHRDKGQFILEAYGERFAADPGVVKYQDPASLNYKGTTYHNLVTQHGRDQDYRDANRAVVLERVDGGGECDHLVADLANSYRSFTRYRRQVLFVRPHYFVVLDDVAAAEGGLEWNYHSCAPIETVDLATGCIRLQGAAAAMTLAVAAAQPLTARTGRYESDGQVLTHNLVLVPPAAATTLTLAALLVPFPMSGSEPQVHVAQTEGAAEFVVTGAWGEDRVVCDLRAGSASVRVTRKMNGGEATVF
;
A
#
# COMPACT_ATOMS: atom_id res chain seq x y z
N MET A 1 -10.95 17.20 -33.83
CA MET A 1 -10.00 18.12 -34.50
C MET A 1 -8.70 17.34 -34.64
N ASN A 2 -8.19 17.13 -35.86
CA ASN A 2 -6.88 16.51 -36.07
C ASN A 2 -5.82 17.38 -35.38
N LEU A 3 -5.19 16.86 -34.33
CA LEU A 3 -3.99 17.47 -33.76
C LEU A 3 -2.94 17.61 -34.87
N PRO A 4 -2.25 18.76 -34.99
CA PRO A 4 -1.28 18.96 -36.05
C PRO A 4 -0.16 17.92 -35.94
N SER A 5 0.08 17.27 -37.07
CA SER A 5 1.05 16.19 -37.30
C SER A 5 2.50 16.68 -37.38
N GLU A 6 2.89 17.70 -36.61
CA GLU A 6 4.30 18.07 -36.46
C GLU A 6 4.81 17.56 -35.11
N SER A 7 5.46 16.41 -35.22
CA SER A 7 6.18 15.67 -34.21
C SER A 7 7.05 16.58 -33.34
N HIS A 8 6.68 16.77 -32.07
CA HIS A 8 7.70 16.75 -31.03
C HIS A 8 8.21 15.30 -30.93
N PRO A 9 9.45 14.99 -31.33
CA PRO A 9 10.01 13.64 -31.15
C PRO A 9 9.99 13.17 -29.67
N ALA A 10 9.79 14.10 -28.72
CA ALA A 10 9.63 13.84 -27.29
C ALA A 10 8.25 13.27 -26.85
N ALA A 11 7.25 13.18 -27.75
CA ALA A 11 5.90 12.76 -27.37
C ALA A 11 5.70 11.23 -27.29
N SER A 12 6.57 10.42 -27.91
CA SER A 12 6.38 8.96 -27.99
C SER A 12 7.18 8.21 -26.93
N PHE A 13 6.56 7.20 -26.29
CA PHE A 13 7.22 6.28 -25.34
C PHE A 13 7.98 5.15 -26.05
N VAL A 14 7.91 5.10 -27.38
CA VAL A 14 8.40 3.97 -28.16
C VAL A 14 9.92 3.95 -28.28
N PHE A 15 10.48 2.76 -28.27
CA PHE A 15 11.86 2.51 -28.65
C PHE A 15 11.91 2.17 -30.14
N ARG A 16 12.78 2.85 -30.90
CA ARG A 16 13.03 2.59 -32.32
C ARG A 16 14.46 2.10 -32.48
N THR A 17 14.68 1.07 -33.30
CA THR A 17 16.04 0.62 -33.64
C THR A 17 16.68 1.52 -34.67
N MET A 18 15.86 2.35 -35.35
CA MET A 18 16.28 3.24 -36.45
C MET A 18 16.94 2.50 -37.62
N ASN A 19 16.82 1.16 -37.65
CA ASN A 19 17.29 0.31 -38.73
C ASN A 19 16.11 -0.01 -39.65
N PRO A 20 16.06 0.55 -40.88
CA PRO A 20 14.96 0.32 -41.81
C PRO A 20 14.75 -1.16 -42.18
N GLU A 21 15.80 -1.99 -42.12
CA GLU A 21 15.67 -3.43 -42.38
C GLU A 21 14.94 -4.16 -41.25
N GLU A 22 15.10 -3.71 -40.00
CA GLU A 22 14.40 -4.26 -38.84
C GLU A 22 12.96 -3.75 -38.76
N GLU A 23 12.75 -2.47 -39.07
CA GLU A 23 11.46 -1.77 -39.02
C GLU A 23 10.75 -1.74 -40.37
N SER A 24 10.76 -2.88 -41.06
CA SER A 24 9.99 -3.11 -42.28
C SER A 24 8.97 -4.22 -42.04
N SER A 25 7.73 -4.04 -42.49
CA SER A 25 6.67 -5.03 -42.29
C SER A 25 7.01 -6.33 -43.04
N MET A 26 7.33 -7.39 -42.30
CA MET A 26 7.44 -8.74 -42.85
C MET A 26 6.07 -9.43 -42.94
N HIS A 27 5.21 -9.17 -41.94
CA HIS A 27 3.87 -9.76 -41.87
C HIS A 27 2.87 -8.73 -41.36
N ARG A 28 1.73 -8.59 -42.06
CA ARG A 28 0.58 -7.79 -41.61
C ARG A 28 -0.47 -8.70 -41.00
N TRP A 29 -0.87 -8.43 -39.77
CA TRP A 29 -1.73 -9.27 -38.95
C TRP A 29 -2.95 -8.49 -38.42
N PRO A 30 -4.13 -8.66 -39.04
CA PRO A 30 -5.39 -8.16 -38.50
C PRO A 30 -5.82 -9.08 -37.34
N THR A 31 -5.63 -8.60 -36.11
CA THR A 31 -5.74 -9.43 -34.90
C THR A 31 -7.16 -9.86 -34.52
N ALA A 32 -8.18 -9.37 -35.23
CA ALA A 32 -9.56 -9.77 -35.01
C ALA A 32 -9.80 -11.24 -35.40
N GLU A 33 -9.36 -11.63 -36.61
CA GLU A 33 -9.31 -13.01 -37.12
C GLU A 33 -8.25 -13.06 -38.25
N PRO A 34 -7.18 -13.87 -38.17
CA PRO A 34 -6.92 -14.95 -37.22
C PRO A 34 -6.34 -14.48 -35.86
N ALA A 35 -6.63 -15.25 -34.81
CA ALA A 35 -6.14 -14.96 -33.44
C ALA A 35 -4.66 -15.32 -33.22
N GLU A 36 -4.02 -16.02 -34.16
CA GLU A 36 -2.61 -16.41 -34.09
C GLU A 36 -1.89 -16.04 -35.40
N LEU A 37 -0.64 -15.58 -35.28
CA LEU A 37 0.32 -15.47 -36.36
C LEU A 37 1.54 -16.35 -36.05
N VAL A 38 1.89 -17.24 -36.96
CA VAL A 38 3.09 -18.09 -36.86
C VAL A 38 4.09 -17.67 -37.93
N VAL A 39 5.32 -17.38 -37.53
CA VAL A 39 6.41 -17.01 -38.44
C VAL A 39 7.67 -17.85 -38.15
N PRO A 40 8.44 -18.25 -39.17
CA PRO A 40 9.75 -18.87 -38.96
C PRO A 40 10.68 -17.94 -38.17
N LEU A 41 11.40 -18.48 -37.19
CA LEU A 41 12.38 -17.72 -36.41
C LEU A 41 13.67 -18.51 -36.32
N ALA A 42 14.76 -17.92 -36.80
CA ALA A 42 16.09 -18.49 -36.58
C ALA A 42 16.47 -18.38 -35.10
N ALA A 43 16.91 -19.50 -34.53
CA ALA A 43 17.52 -19.53 -33.21
C ALA A 43 18.79 -18.64 -33.17
N PRO A 44 19.18 -18.11 -31.98
CA PRO A 44 20.41 -17.36 -31.86
C PRO A 44 21.61 -18.24 -32.22
N ALA A 45 22.57 -17.67 -32.95
CA ALA A 45 23.78 -18.38 -33.38
C ALA A 45 24.77 -18.67 -32.23
N ALA A 46 24.59 -18.06 -31.05
CA ALA A 46 25.51 -18.15 -29.92
C ALA A 46 24.77 -18.38 -28.59
N GLU A 47 25.40 -19.11 -27.66
CA GLU A 47 24.96 -19.25 -26.26
C GLU A 47 25.03 -17.92 -25.47
N THR A 48 25.60 -16.88 -26.09
CA THR A 48 25.76 -15.55 -25.50
C THR A 48 24.59 -14.61 -25.74
N ALA A 49 23.53 -15.04 -26.44
CA ALA A 49 22.32 -14.21 -26.57
C ALA A 49 21.74 -13.92 -25.18
N ARG A 50 21.49 -12.64 -24.90
CA ARG A 50 20.89 -12.17 -23.63
C ARG A 50 19.57 -11.47 -23.83
N CYS A 51 19.27 -10.98 -25.04
CA CYS A 51 18.04 -10.26 -25.35
C CYS A 51 17.44 -10.68 -26.70
N PHE A 52 16.12 -10.82 -26.74
CA PHE A 52 15.30 -10.99 -27.95
C PHE A 52 14.56 -9.67 -28.25
N CYS A 53 14.71 -9.14 -29.47
CA CYS A 53 14.08 -7.88 -29.88
C CYS A 53 13.05 -8.12 -30.99
N LEU A 54 11.87 -7.54 -30.86
CA LEU A 54 10.75 -7.68 -31.79
C LEU A 54 10.18 -6.30 -32.17
N PRO A 55 10.48 -5.79 -33.38
CA PRO A 55 9.82 -4.61 -33.93
C PRO A 55 8.37 -4.90 -34.27
N VAL A 56 7.45 -4.07 -33.78
CA VAL A 56 6.00 -4.18 -34.02
C VAL A 56 5.42 -2.81 -34.32
N HIS A 57 4.76 -2.68 -35.46
CA HIS A 57 3.94 -1.51 -35.78
C HIS A 57 2.47 -1.78 -35.46
N ALA A 58 1.83 -0.84 -34.77
CA ALA A 58 0.41 -0.88 -34.49
C ALA A 58 -0.29 0.29 -35.19
N ASP A 59 -1.44 0.03 -35.82
CA ASP A 59 -2.26 1.09 -36.41
C ASP A 59 -2.90 2.00 -35.35
N ARG A 60 -3.10 1.48 -34.14
CA ARG A 60 -3.67 2.22 -33.01
C ARG A 60 -3.21 1.69 -31.66
N GLN A 61 -3.28 2.57 -30.65
CA GLN A 61 -3.22 2.19 -29.24
C GLN A 61 -4.52 1.49 -28.86
N SER A 62 -4.46 0.20 -28.53
CA SER A 62 -5.65 -0.62 -28.26
C SER A 62 -5.66 -1.29 -26.89
N MET A 63 -4.51 -1.32 -26.22
CA MET A 63 -4.27 -2.14 -25.03
C MET A 63 -4.50 -3.64 -25.30
N LEU A 64 -4.28 -4.08 -26.54
CA LEU A 64 -4.29 -5.50 -26.90
C LEU A 64 -3.13 -6.21 -26.20
N PHE A 65 -3.41 -7.26 -25.44
CA PHE A 65 -2.37 -8.19 -25.00
C PHE A 65 -2.01 -9.13 -26.14
N VAL A 66 -0.72 -9.33 -26.35
CA VAL A 66 -0.20 -10.30 -27.31
C VAL A 66 0.74 -11.24 -26.56
N GLU A 67 0.42 -12.53 -26.59
CA GLU A 67 1.34 -13.57 -26.12
C GLU A 67 2.39 -13.82 -27.20
N VAL A 68 3.64 -13.94 -26.76
CA VAL A 68 4.81 -14.22 -27.59
C VAL A 68 5.31 -15.59 -27.21
N VAL A 69 5.22 -16.56 -28.11
CA VAL A 69 5.71 -17.92 -27.89
C VAL A 69 6.87 -18.22 -28.84
N LEU A 70 8.01 -18.55 -28.26
CA LEU A 70 9.20 -19.03 -28.97
C LEU A 70 9.15 -20.55 -28.97
N ASP A 71 8.70 -21.11 -30.09
CA ASP A 71 8.32 -22.52 -30.23
C ASP A 71 9.52 -23.38 -30.68
N CYS A 72 9.78 -24.46 -29.93
CA CYS A 72 10.85 -25.43 -30.19
C CYS A 72 10.34 -26.73 -30.83
N ALA A 73 9.04 -26.87 -31.07
CA ALA A 73 8.45 -28.07 -31.65
C ALA A 73 8.89 -28.27 -33.11
N THR A 74 8.88 -29.53 -33.55
CA THR A 74 9.25 -29.91 -34.92
C THR A 74 8.08 -29.83 -35.90
N ALA A 75 6.84 -30.01 -35.45
CA ALA A 75 5.62 -29.91 -36.26
C ALA A 75 4.89 -28.56 -36.07
N GLU A 76 4.33 -28.01 -37.14
CA GLU A 76 3.72 -26.66 -37.17
C GLU A 76 2.33 -26.58 -36.52
N ALA A 77 1.54 -27.66 -36.60
CA ALA A 77 0.15 -27.70 -36.11
C ALA A 77 -0.01 -28.32 -34.70
N ALA A 78 1.08 -28.53 -33.96
CA ALA A 78 1.02 -29.11 -32.62
C ALA A 78 0.88 -28.02 -31.54
N GLU A 79 0.18 -28.35 -30.45
CA GLU A 79 0.24 -27.59 -29.20
C GLU A 79 1.71 -27.41 -28.78
N VAL A 80 2.07 -26.21 -28.30
CA VAL A 80 3.44 -25.93 -27.89
C VAL A 80 3.72 -26.64 -26.56
N THR A 81 4.37 -27.79 -26.63
CA THR A 81 4.76 -28.57 -25.44
C THR A 81 6.17 -28.24 -24.94
N ARG A 82 6.99 -27.60 -25.78
CA ARG A 82 8.36 -27.17 -25.46
C ARG A 82 8.66 -25.83 -26.12
N GLY A 83 9.10 -24.85 -25.33
CA GLY A 83 9.44 -23.53 -25.83
C GLY A 83 9.60 -22.52 -24.71
N TYR A 84 9.42 -21.25 -25.06
CA TYR A 84 9.41 -20.16 -24.10
C TYR A 84 8.23 -19.23 -24.39
N ARG A 85 7.71 -18.56 -23.36
CA ARG A 85 6.66 -17.56 -23.52
C ARG A 85 6.96 -16.26 -22.79
N THR A 86 6.38 -15.20 -23.33
CA THR A 86 6.28 -13.89 -22.69
C THR A 86 5.06 -13.17 -23.27
N ARG A 87 4.86 -11.89 -22.95
CA ARG A 87 3.76 -11.10 -23.50
C ARG A 87 4.09 -9.62 -23.54
N PHE A 88 3.40 -8.90 -24.42
CA PHE A 88 3.40 -7.43 -24.44
C PHE A 88 1.97 -6.89 -24.54
N VAL A 89 1.82 -5.59 -24.36
CA VAL A 89 0.56 -4.85 -24.49
C VAL A 89 0.70 -3.72 -25.49
N VAL A 90 -0.22 -3.61 -26.45
CA VAL A 90 -0.18 -2.61 -27.52
C VAL A 90 -0.69 -1.25 -27.03
N GLU A 91 0.20 -0.49 -26.40
CA GLU A 91 -0.11 0.83 -25.82
C GLU A 91 0.35 2.02 -26.68
N TRP A 92 0.81 1.76 -27.91
CA TRP A 92 1.32 2.75 -28.83
C TRP A 92 0.61 2.65 -30.19
N ALA A 93 0.84 3.65 -31.05
CA ALA A 93 0.56 3.59 -32.48
C ALA A 93 1.86 3.91 -33.23
N GLY A 94 2.04 3.35 -34.43
CA GLY A 94 3.31 3.36 -35.14
C GLY A 94 4.23 2.20 -34.72
N TRP A 95 5.51 2.27 -35.10
CA TRP A 95 6.53 1.28 -34.73
C TRP A 95 7.03 1.43 -33.29
N ASN A 96 7.21 0.29 -32.61
CA ASN A 96 7.92 0.14 -31.35
C ASN A 96 8.70 -1.18 -31.36
N THR A 97 9.93 -1.18 -30.86
CA THR A 97 10.72 -2.39 -30.71
C THR A 97 10.68 -2.85 -29.26
N LEU A 98 10.14 -4.05 -29.06
CA LEU A 98 10.07 -4.70 -27.76
C LEU A 98 11.36 -5.48 -27.51
N CYS A 99 11.94 -5.33 -26.33
CA CYS A 99 13.17 -6.04 -25.94
C CYS A 99 12.90 -6.90 -24.70
N PHE A 100 13.08 -8.21 -24.83
CA PHE A 100 12.87 -9.19 -23.76
C PHE A 100 14.22 -9.79 -23.37
N THR A 101 14.59 -9.73 -22.10
CA THR A 101 15.77 -10.47 -21.63
C THR A 101 15.49 -11.96 -21.70
N THR A 102 16.50 -12.76 -22.02
CA THR A 102 16.37 -14.22 -22.10
C THR A 102 15.98 -14.83 -20.75
N ALA A 103 16.42 -14.22 -19.64
CA ALA A 103 16.01 -14.59 -18.29
C ALA A 103 14.52 -14.28 -17.99
N SER A 104 13.91 -13.32 -18.70
CA SER A 104 12.49 -12.97 -18.54
C SER A 104 11.53 -13.92 -19.27
N LEU A 105 12.06 -14.88 -20.03
CA LEU A 105 11.26 -15.82 -20.81
C LEU A 105 10.84 -17.00 -19.94
N GLU A 106 9.54 -17.20 -19.77
CA GLU A 106 9.00 -18.33 -19.01
C GLU A 106 9.13 -19.61 -19.83
N PRO A 107 9.75 -20.69 -19.31
CA PRO A 107 9.85 -21.95 -20.03
C PRO A 107 8.46 -22.63 -20.15
N ILE A 108 8.20 -23.21 -21.31
CA ILE A 108 7.10 -24.16 -21.55
C ILE A 108 7.70 -25.55 -21.60
N GLY A 109 7.27 -26.43 -20.70
CA GLY A 109 7.82 -27.78 -20.55
C GLY A 109 9.32 -27.75 -20.24
N GLU A 110 10.07 -28.66 -20.87
CA GLU A 110 11.53 -28.71 -20.79
C GLU A 110 12.15 -28.29 -22.13
N PRO A 111 12.31 -26.98 -22.39
CA PRO A 111 12.92 -26.52 -23.63
C PRO A 111 14.40 -26.92 -23.65
N GLY A 112 14.88 -27.40 -24.81
CA GLY A 112 16.28 -27.80 -24.99
C GLY A 112 17.29 -26.64 -24.98
N GLY A 113 16.90 -25.42 -24.60
CA GLY A 113 17.68 -24.20 -24.74
C GLY A 113 17.23 -23.32 -25.92
N LEU A 114 17.73 -22.08 -25.98
CA LEU A 114 17.36 -21.11 -27.03
C LEU A 114 17.72 -21.59 -28.45
N HIS A 115 18.75 -22.44 -28.60
CA HIS A 115 19.15 -23.01 -29.89
C HIS A 115 18.09 -23.94 -30.50
N ALA A 116 17.16 -24.44 -29.69
CA ALA A 116 16.08 -25.31 -30.14
C ALA A 116 14.89 -24.56 -30.77
N ILE A 117 14.85 -23.23 -30.65
CA ILE A 117 13.77 -22.39 -31.19
C ILE A 117 13.71 -22.50 -32.72
N LYS A 118 12.50 -22.61 -33.27
CA LYS A 118 12.25 -22.70 -34.72
C LYS A 118 11.26 -21.66 -35.24
N ARG A 119 10.36 -21.19 -34.38
CA ARG A 119 9.22 -20.35 -34.76
C ARG A 119 8.93 -19.31 -33.69
N LEU A 120 8.38 -18.19 -34.14
CA LEU A 120 7.72 -17.20 -33.32
C LEU A 120 6.21 -17.32 -33.56
N ARG A 121 5.45 -17.55 -32.49
CA ARG A 121 3.99 -17.47 -32.52
C ARG A 121 3.56 -16.25 -31.73
N LEU A 122 2.64 -15.48 -32.31
CA LEU A 122 2.00 -14.35 -31.67
C LEU A 122 0.52 -14.66 -31.53
N VAL A 123 -0.02 -14.59 -30.31
CA VAL A 123 -1.44 -14.89 -30.03
C VAL A 123 -2.11 -13.63 -29.52
N ALA A 124 -3.15 -13.18 -30.21
CA ALA A 124 -3.94 -12.02 -29.82
C ALA A 124 -4.84 -12.39 -28.64
N GLY A 125 -4.70 -11.65 -27.54
CA GLY A 125 -5.48 -11.82 -26.33
C GLY A 125 -6.60 -10.79 -26.19
N SER A 126 -6.92 -10.44 -24.95
CA SER A 126 -7.94 -9.42 -24.68
C SER A 126 -7.45 -8.01 -25.05
N THR A 127 -8.39 -7.13 -25.40
CA THR A 127 -8.12 -5.73 -25.75
C THR A 127 -9.12 -4.79 -25.10
N THR A 128 -8.73 -3.52 -24.92
CA THR A 128 -9.69 -2.48 -24.53
C THR A 128 -10.44 -2.00 -25.77
N TRP A 129 -9.71 -1.73 -26.86
CA TRP A 129 -10.28 -1.29 -28.13
C TRP A 129 -10.11 -2.36 -29.21
N ALA A 130 -11.21 -2.81 -29.80
CA ALA A 130 -11.18 -3.84 -30.84
C ALA A 130 -10.58 -3.33 -32.16
N GLY A 131 -10.19 -4.28 -33.02
CA GLY A 131 -9.78 -4.01 -34.40
C GLY A 131 -8.35 -3.51 -34.57
N THR A 132 -7.40 -4.01 -33.77
CA THR A 132 -5.97 -3.67 -33.94
C THR A 132 -5.37 -4.42 -35.13
N VAL A 133 -4.59 -3.72 -35.95
CA VAL A 133 -3.74 -4.35 -36.97
C VAL A 133 -2.29 -4.17 -36.57
N LEU A 134 -1.57 -5.29 -36.51
CA LEU A 134 -0.15 -5.32 -36.20
C LEU A 134 0.65 -5.62 -37.46
N GLU A 135 1.77 -4.93 -37.66
CA GLU A 135 2.80 -5.32 -38.63
C GLU A 135 4.04 -5.76 -37.87
N ILE A 136 4.51 -6.96 -38.17
CA ILE A 136 5.65 -7.58 -37.49
C ILE A 136 6.90 -7.34 -38.31
N GLY A 137 7.87 -6.66 -37.70
CA GLY A 137 9.19 -6.44 -38.28
C GLY A 137 10.13 -7.62 -38.06
N ARG A 138 11.42 -7.44 -38.36
CA ARG A 138 12.41 -8.52 -38.30
C ARG A 138 12.88 -8.76 -36.86
N PRO A 139 12.63 -9.93 -36.26
CA PRO A 139 13.12 -10.22 -34.92
C PRO A 139 14.64 -10.38 -34.90
N THR A 140 15.30 -9.95 -33.82
CA THR A 140 16.76 -10.03 -33.66
C THR A 140 17.17 -10.56 -32.28
N TRP A 141 18.31 -11.25 -32.23
CA TRP A 141 18.95 -11.71 -30.99
C TRP A 141 20.19 -10.87 -30.71
N ARG A 142 20.35 -10.40 -29.48
CA ARG A 142 21.44 -9.51 -29.07
C ARG A 142 22.22 -10.08 -27.89
N ALA A 143 23.52 -9.84 -27.87
CA ALA A 143 24.42 -10.26 -26.79
C ALA A 143 24.23 -9.42 -25.52
N GLU A 144 23.70 -8.20 -25.64
CA GLU A 144 23.39 -7.31 -24.53
C GLU A 144 21.99 -6.72 -24.66
N THR A 145 21.43 -6.30 -23.53
CA THR A 145 20.18 -5.53 -23.50
C THR A 145 20.46 -4.10 -23.97
N PRO A 146 19.74 -3.57 -24.96
CA PRO A 146 19.98 -2.21 -25.43
C PRO A 146 19.64 -1.18 -24.36
N LEU A 147 20.35 -0.05 -24.39
CA LEU A 147 19.94 1.14 -23.65
C LEU A 147 18.57 1.59 -24.12
N ILE A 148 17.67 1.87 -23.17
CA ILE A 148 16.28 2.23 -23.48
C ILE A 148 16.11 3.74 -23.32
N PRO A 149 15.82 4.49 -24.40
CA PRO A 149 15.66 5.93 -24.32
C PRO A 149 14.51 6.33 -23.40
N VAL A 150 14.79 7.26 -22.49
CA VAL A 150 13.79 7.85 -21.57
C VAL A 150 13.39 9.24 -22.05
N THR A 151 14.40 10.05 -22.35
CA THR A 151 14.26 11.37 -22.99
C THR A 151 15.28 11.48 -24.13
N PRO A 152 15.22 12.52 -24.98
CA PRO A 152 16.29 12.75 -25.96
C PRO A 152 17.70 12.84 -25.33
N GLY A 153 17.80 13.20 -24.05
CA GLY A 153 19.05 13.34 -23.30
C GLY A 153 19.34 12.24 -22.28
N GLU A 154 18.49 11.23 -22.12
CA GLU A 154 18.65 10.21 -21.07
C GLU A 154 18.30 8.82 -21.57
N ASP A 155 19.13 7.83 -21.23
CA ASP A 155 18.87 6.42 -21.49
C ASP A 155 18.86 5.61 -20.18
N LEU A 156 18.00 4.62 -20.10
CA LEU A 156 17.87 3.69 -18.97
C LEU A 156 18.91 2.58 -19.08
N LEU A 157 19.75 2.47 -18.05
CA LEU A 157 20.82 1.47 -17.93
C LEU A 157 20.40 0.25 -17.09
N VAL A 158 19.76 0.49 -15.94
CA VAL A 158 19.24 -0.56 -15.04
C VAL A 158 17.82 -0.21 -14.64
N ASN A 159 16.93 -1.21 -14.64
CA ASN A 159 15.55 -1.06 -14.24
C ASN A 159 15.10 -2.22 -13.33
N PHE A 160 14.83 -1.94 -12.06
CA PHE A 160 14.28 -2.90 -11.11
C PHE A 160 12.77 -2.77 -10.91
N LEU A 161 12.11 -1.92 -11.70
CA LEU A 161 10.67 -1.65 -11.55
C LEU A 161 9.78 -2.76 -12.12
N HIS A 162 10.37 -3.74 -12.82
CA HIS A 162 9.66 -4.92 -13.28
C HIS A 162 10.61 -6.11 -13.43
N GLU A 163 10.13 -7.30 -13.05
CA GLU A 163 10.93 -8.53 -13.04
C GLU A 163 11.52 -8.92 -14.40
N ARG A 164 10.90 -8.47 -15.49
CA ARG A 164 11.36 -8.74 -16.86
C ARG A 164 12.57 -7.91 -17.30
N PHE A 165 13.03 -6.95 -16.49
CA PHE A 165 14.17 -6.08 -16.81
C PHE A 165 15.43 -6.34 -15.99
N TRP A 166 15.40 -7.34 -15.11
CA TRP A 166 16.55 -7.68 -14.29
C TRP A 166 16.71 -9.19 -14.18
N ASP A 167 17.91 -9.62 -13.85
CA ASP A 167 18.22 -11.02 -13.52
C ASP A 167 19.16 -11.01 -12.31
N ARG A 168 18.80 -11.76 -11.26
CA ARG A 168 19.62 -11.88 -10.05
C ARG A 168 21.01 -12.42 -10.33
N HIS A 169 21.16 -13.31 -11.30
CA HIS A 169 22.42 -13.98 -11.61
C HIS A 169 23.44 -13.02 -12.25
N GLU A 170 23.01 -11.87 -12.75
CA GLU A 170 23.90 -10.82 -13.26
C GLU A 170 24.60 -10.05 -12.12
N TRP A 171 24.15 -10.20 -10.87
CA TRP A 171 24.67 -9.48 -9.70
C TRP A 171 25.45 -10.42 -8.78
N VAL A 172 26.76 -10.26 -8.74
CA VAL A 172 27.67 -11.07 -7.92
C VAL A 172 27.99 -10.35 -6.62
N HIS A 173 27.94 -11.07 -5.49
CA HIS A 173 28.35 -10.50 -4.19
C HIS A 173 29.85 -10.16 -4.22
N THR A 174 30.19 -8.93 -3.86
CA THR A 174 31.55 -8.38 -3.86
C THR A 174 31.87 -7.62 -2.56
N GLY A 175 31.01 -7.73 -1.55
CA GLY A 175 31.23 -7.13 -0.24
C GLY A 175 32.45 -7.72 0.48
N THR A 176 33.19 -6.89 1.23
CA THR A 176 34.42 -7.30 1.91
C THR A 176 34.21 -7.70 3.37
N ALA A 177 33.10 -7.29 3.99
CA ALA A 177 32.75 -7.70 5.34
C ALA A 177 32.27 -9.16 5.39
N ASP A 178 32.73 -9.90 6.40
CA ASP A 178 32.37 -11.30 6.62
C ASP A 178 31.00 -11.41 7.29
N LEU A 179 29.95 -11.17 6.51
CA LEU A 179 28.56 -11.35 6.93
C LEU A 179 28.03 -12.71 6.43
N PRO A 180 27.34 -13.49 7.28
CA PRO A 180 26.71 -14.74 6.85
C PRO A 180 25.77 -14.54 5.64
N PRO A 181 25.69 -15.49 4.68
CA PRO A 181 24.81 -15.36 3.52
C PRO A 181 23.33 -15.15 3.85
N ALA A 182 22.87 -15.67 4.99
CA ALA A 182 21.49 -15.46 5.46
C ALA A 182 21.23 -14.03 6.00
N GLU A 183 22.29 -13.27 6.24
CA GLU A 183 22.26 -11.94 6.86
C GLU A 183 22.58 -10.83 5.87
N GLN A 184 22.76 -11.13 4.58
CA GLN A 184 22.96 -10.14 3.54
C GLN A 184 22.42 -10.63 2.19
N ASN A 185 21.79 -9.76 1.41
CA ASN A 185 21.30 -10.11 0.09
C ASN A 185 21.11 -8.89 -0.82
N LEU A 186 21.04 -9.15 -2.13
CA LEU A 186 20.40 -8.28 -3.11
C LEU A 186 19.23 -9.07 -3.67
N ASP A 187 18.02 -8.82 -3.20
CA ASP A 187 16.79 -9.38 -3.76
C ASP A 187 16.01 -8.31 -4.53
N VAL A 188 14.92 -8.68 -5.21
CA VAL A 188 13.96 -7.72 -5.78
C VAL A 188 12.60 -8.02 -5.19
N ALA A 189 11.88 -6.95 -4.84
CA ALA A 189 10.52 -7.00 -4.36
C ALA A 189 9.72 -5.89 -5.04
N TRP A 190 8.46 -6.16 -5.38
CA TRP A 190 7.49 -5.22 -5.97
C TRP A 190 8.00 -4.41 -7.18
N MET A 191 8.77 -3.33 -6.99
CA MET A 191 9.39 -2.54 -8.05
C MET A 191 10.81 -2.03 -7.70
N TYR A 192 11.58 -2.74 -6.89
CA TYR A 192 12.93 -2.35 -6.47
C TYR A 192 13.83 -3.55 -6.24
N ALA A 193 15.13 -3.36 -6.42
CA ALA A 193 16.13 -4.19 -5.77
C ALA A 193 16.34 -3.74 -4.34
N ASN A 194 16.46 -4.67 -3.42
CA ASN A 194 16.64 -4.44 -2.01
C ASN A 194 18.01 -4.98 -1.60
N LEU A 195 18.97 -4.05 -1.52
CA LEU A 195 20.29 -4.33 -0.99
C LEU A 195 20.22 -4.24 0.53
N ARG A 196 20.51 -5.33 1.25
CA ARG A 196 20.24 -5.38 2.69
C ARG A 196 21.26 -6.18 3.48
N TYR A 197 21.42 -5.83 4.76
CA TYR A 197 22.13 -6.63 5.75
C TYR A 197 21.45 -6.63 7.13
N LEU A 198 21.66 -7.67 7.93
CA LEU A 198 21.19 -7.75 9.32
C LEU A 198 22.22 -7.15 10.27
N GLN A 199 21.90 -5.98 10.83
CA GLN A 199 22.72 -5.23 11.77
C GLN A 199 22.74 -5.89 13.14
N LYS A 200 23.93 -6.10 13.73
CA LYS A 200 24.13 -6.68 15.07
C LYS A 200 25.25 -5.94 15.83
N PRO A 201 25.23 -5.85 17.17
CA PRO A 201 26.32 -5.24 17.92
C PRO A 201 27.63 -6.05 17.79
N GLY A 202 28.78 -5.38 17.91
CA GLY A 202 30.10 -6.02 18.01
C GLY A 202 30.79 -6.41 16.69
N ARG A 203 30.27 -6.01 15.52
CA ARG A 203 30.95 -6.18 14.22
C ARG A 203 30.59 -5.05 13.23
N HIS A 204 31.43 -4.85 12.22
CA HIS A 204 31.16 -3.93 11.11
C HIS A 204 30.25 -4.59 10.05
N HIS A 205 29.37 -3.81 9.43
CA HIS A 205 28.43 -4.26 8.41
C HIS A 205 28.63 -3.52 7.09
N GLN A 206 28.92 -4.29 6.06
CA GLN A 206 28.97 -3.83 4.67
C GLN A 206 28.52 -4.96 3.75
N THR A 207 27.76 -4.64 2.72
CA THR A 207 27.45 -5.57 1.63
C THR A 207 27.52 -4.86 0.30
N ALA A 208 27.96 -5.56 -0.74
CA ALA A 208 28.10 -5.00 -2.08
C ALA A 208 27.77 -6.06 -3.14
N TYR A 209 27.20 -5.60 -4.25
CA TYR A 209 26.89 -6.44 -5.40
C TYR A 209 27.27 -5.75 -6.70
N THR A 210 27.99 -6.47 -7.56
CA THR A 210 28.53 -5.98 -8.82
C THR A 210 27.88 -6.68 -10.01
N ARG A 211 27.44 -5.89 -10.99
CA ARG A 211 27.02 -6.34 -12.31
C ARG A 211 28.07 -5.99 -13.35
N ARG A 212 28.51 -6.98 -14.14
CA ARG A 212 29.38 -6.78 -15.30
C ARG A 212 28.55 -6.39 -16.53
N MET A 213 29.08 -5.51 -17.36
CA MET A 213 28.40 -4.98 -18.56
C MET A 213 29.44 -4.46 -19.57
N ASP A 214 28.99 -4.05 -20.75
CA ASP A 214 29.87 -3.52 -21.78
C ASP A 214 29.28 -2.31 -22.53
N VAL A 215 29.15 -1.19 -21.83
CA VAL A 215 28.39 -0.02 -22.33
C VAL A 215 29.32 1.11 -22.78
N ASP A 216 29.14 1.61 -24.00
CA ASP A 216 29.79 2.83 -24.49
C ASP A 216 29.15 4.07 -23.83
N ILE A 217 29.96 4.80 -23.06
CA ILE A 217 29.56 6.01 -22.34
C ILE A 217 30.28 7.26 -22.84
N ALA A 218 30.99 7.22 -23.97
CA ALA A 218 31.73 8.38 -24.50
C ALA A 218 30.83 9.59 -24.79
N GLY A 219 29.55 9.35 -25.09
CA GLY A 219 28.53 10.37 -25.31
C GLY A 219 27.74 10.75 -24.05
N CYS A 220 28.16 10.33 -22.86
CA CYS A 220 27.47 10.58 -21.59
C CYS A 220 28.26 11.55 -20.70
N GLN A 221 27.55 12.40 -19.95
CA GLN A 221 28.13 13.37 -19.02
C GLN A 221 27.83 13.05 -17.55
N ALA A 222 26.79 12.25 -17.26
CA ALA A 222 26.43 11.89 -15.90
C ALA A 222 25.70 10.55 -15.82
N ILE A 223 25.63 10.01 -14.61
CA ILE A 223 24.76 8.93 -14.20
C ILE A 223 23.80 9.43 -13.13
N SER A 224 22.55 8.97 -13.15
CA SER A 224 21.55 9.25 -12.13
C SER A 224 21.01 7.95 -11.56
N VAL A 225 20.95 7.85 -10.23
CA VAL A 225 20.48 6.66 -9.51
C VAL A 225 19.39 7.07 -8.55
N TRP A 226 18.32 6.27 -8.49
CA TRP A 226 17.26 6.45 -7.52
C TRP A 226 17.31 5.37 -6.45
N THR A 227 17.38 5.76 -5.17
CA THR A 227 17.31 4.84 -4.02
C THR A 227 16.47 5.38 -2.86
N ALA A 228 15.91 4.50 -2.03
CA ALA A 228 15.42 4.82 -0.69
C ALA A 228 16.24 4.05 0.34
N THR A 229 17.12 4.76 1.05
CA THR A 229 18.12 4.16 1.95
C THR A 229 17.79 4.46 3.41
N ASP A 230 17.83 3.43 4.24
CA ASP A 230 17.64 3.52 5.69
C ASP A 230 18.62 4.52 6.33
N VAL A 231 18.14 5.31 7.29
CA VAL A 231 18.95 6.32 7.99
C VAL A 231 20.14 5.74 8.76
N ARG A 232 20.16 4.43 9.05
CA ARG A 232 21.27 3.72 9.71
C ARG A 232 22.40 3.34 8.75
N ALA A 233 22.24 3.58 7.45
CA ALA A 233 23.22 3.22 6.43
C ALA A 233 23.72 4.39 5.58
N VAL A 234 24.85 4.16 4.92
CA VAL A 234 25.34 4.96 3.80
C VAL A 234 25.32 4.12 2.52
N PHE A 235 24.98 4.75 1.40
CA PHE A 235 24.90 4.13 0.08
C PHE A 235 26.00 4.66 -0.84
N SER A 236 26.64 3.77 -1.60
CA SER A 236 27.65 4.13 -2.60
C SER A 236 27.41 3.45 -3.95
N VAL A 237 27.87 4.11 -5.01
CA VAL A 237 27.89 3.57 -6.38
C VAL A 237 29.32 3.64 -6.90
N VAL A 238 29.84 2.50 -7.33
CA VAL A 238 31.17 2.37 -7.94
C VAL A 238 31.02 1.87 -9.37
N LEU A 239 31.62 2.59 -10.31
CA LEU A 239 31.66 2.26 -11.73
C LEU A 239 33.06 1.83 -12.12
N GLU A 240 33.22 0.78 -12.92
CA GLU A 240 34.50 0.49 -13.59
C GLU A 240 34.47 1.14 -14.98
N ILE A 241 35.18 2.25 -15.15
CA ILE A 241 35.24 3.02 -16.40
C ILE A 241 36.65 2.93 -16.97
N ASP A 242 36.76 2.47 -18.22
CA ASP A 242 38.02 2.25 -18.92
C ASP A 242 39.00 1.38 -18.11
N GLY A 243 38.46 0.39 -17.39
CA GLY A 243 39.21 -0.53 -16.52
C GLY A 243 39.56 0.04 -15.14
N THR A 244 39.14 1.26 -14.81
CA THR A 244 39.42 1.91 -13.52
C THR A 244 38.17 2.01 -12.65
N PRO A 245 38.17 1.52 -11.41
CA PRO A 245 37.05 1.72 -10.49
C PRO A 245 36.99 3.18 -10.03
N VAL A 246 35.84 3.81 -10.20
CA VAL A 246 35.52 5.19 -9.84
C VAL A 246 34.29 5.18 -8.94
N ARG A 247 34.44 5.67 -7.71
CA ARG A 247 33.32 5.84 -6.78
C ARG A 247 32.61 7.16 -7.07
N VAL A 248 31.49 7.08 -7.80
CA VAL A 248 30.75 8.25 -8.30
C VAL A 248 29.73 8.78 -7.31
N ILE A 249 29.19 7.90 -6.47
CA ILE A 249 28.41 8.26 -5.27
C ILE A 249 29.15 7.66 -4.10
N ASP A 250 29.58 8.49 -3.16
CA ASP A 250 30.43 8.07 -2.04
C ASP A 250 29.72 8.27 -0.70
N ARG A 251 29.42 7.16 -0.03
CA ARG A 251 28.90 7.10 1.34
C ARG A 251 27.78 8.11 1.62
N ARG A 252 26.81 8.20 0.70
CA ARG A 252 25.65 9.07 0.85
C ARG A 252 24.77 8.57 2.00
N ARG A 253 24.59 9.37 3.05
CA ARG A 253 23.72 9.03 4.19
C ARG A 253 22.28 8.79 3.71
N GLY A 254 21.67 7.70 4.19
CA GLY A 254 20.27 7.42 3.94
C GLY A 254 19.34 8.45 4.57
N LEU A 255 18.21 8.70 3.90
CA LEU A 255 17.22 9.70 4.31
C LEU A 255 15.97 9.08 4.97
N GLY A 256 15.85 7.74 5.00
CA GLY A 256 14.61 7.06 5.41
C GLY A 256 13.48 7.20 4.38
N GLY A 257 13.82 7.62 3.16
CA GLY A 257 12.93 7.82 2.02
C GLY A 257 13.74 7.99 0.73
N GLY A 258 13.06 8.24 -0.39
CA GLY A 258 13.68 8.32 -1.71
C GLY A 258 14.68 9.47 -1.93
N ASP A 259 15.70 9.25 -2.75
CA ASP A 259 16.66 10.24 -3.23
C ASP A 259 17.05 9.92 -4.69
N GLU A 260 17.03 10.95 -5.54
CA GLU A 260 17.59 10.90 -6.91
C GLU A 260 18.97 11.54 -6.87
N MET A 261 20.01 10.73 -7.04
CA MET A 261 21.41 11.11 -6.92
C MET A 261 22.05 11.17 -8.31
N ARG A 262 22.56 12.34 -8.69
CA ARG A 262 23.27 12.56 -9.96
C ARG A 262 24.77 12.70 -9.73
N ALA A 263 25.58 11.98 -10.49
CA ALA A 263 27.04 12.06 -10.46
C ALA A 263 27.61 12.26 -11.87
N VAL A 264 28.57 13.18 -12.02
CA VAL A 264 29.25 13.43 -13.30
C VAL A 264 30.22 12.29 -13.59
N ILE A 265 30.24 11.82 -14.83
CA ILE A 265 31.13 10.75 -15.30
C ILE A 265 31.90 11.21 -16.53
N SER A 266 33.05 10.59 -16.78
CA SER A 266 33.85 10.79 -17.97
C SER A 266 34.63 9.51 -18.28
N GLY A 267 34.80 9.22 -19.55
CA GLY A 267 35.45 8.00 -20.04
C GLY A 267 34.71 7.45 -21.25
N ARG A 268 35.13 6.27 -21.72
CA ARG A 268 34.56 5.68 -22.93
C ARG A 268 33.75 4.42 -22.66
N ARG A 269 34.19 3.55 -21.76
CA ARG A 269 33.61 2.20 -21.63
C ARG A 269 33.32 1.85 -20.18
N LEU A 270 32.06 1.56 -19.87
CA LEU A 270 31.60 1.10 -18.57
C LEU A 270 31.58 -0.44 -18.55
N THR A 271 32.42 -1.05 -17.72
CA THR A 271 32.60 -2.51 -17.65
C THR A 271 31.99 -3.15 -16.39
N ALA A 272 31.69 -2.35 -15.37
CA ALA A 272 31.01 -2.82 -14.16
C ALA A 272 30.26 -1.71 -13.42
N LEU A 273 29.16 -2.08 -12.76
CA LEU A 273 28.38 -1.25 -11.83
C LEU A 273 28.26 -1.99 -10.49
N THR A 274 28.65 -1.35 -9.40
CA THR A 274 28.56 -1.89 -8.04
C THR A 274 27.70 -1.00 -7.17
N PHE A 275 26.75 -1.62 -6.45
CA PHE A 275 26.04 -0.99 -5.35
C PHE A 275 26.63 -1.45 -4.03
N GLU A 276 26.87 -0.51 -3.12
CA GLU A 276 27.37 -0.80 -1.77
C GLU A 276 26.44 -0.19 -0.73
N LEU A 277 26.19 -0.95 0.34
CA LEU A 277 25.50 -0.51 1.54
C LEU A 277 26.37 -0.79 2.75
N GLU A 278 26.59 0.23 3.58
CA GLU A 278 27.45 0.14 4.76
C GLU A 278 26.77 0.78 5.97
N GLN A 279 27.10 0.33 7.19
CA GLN A 279 26.67 1.01 8.41
C GLN A 279 27.14 2.47 8.42
N ALA A 280 26.26 3.36 8.87
CA ALA A 280 26.56 4.79 8.93
C ALA A 280 27.27 5.17 10.25
N GLU A 281 26.91 4.51 11.34
CA GLU A 281 27.48 4.74 12.66
C GLU A 281 28.76 3.92 12.89
N ALA A 282 29.67 4.46 13.70
CA ALA A 282 30.91 3.78 14.05
C ALA A 282 30.67 2.60 15.01
N GLU A 283 29.71 2.74 15.92
CA GLU A 283 29.33 1.74 16.92
C GLU A 283 27.83 1.48 16.87
N ILE A 284 27.46 0.21 17.09
CA ILE A 284 26.08 -0.25 17.07
C ILE A 284 25.65 -0.47 18.51
N THR A 285 24.70 0.33 18.97
CA THR A 285 24.27 0.36 20.38
C THR A 285 22.97 -0.40 20.61
N GLU A 286 22.25 -0.74 19.53
CA GLU A 286 21.01 -1.49 19.60
C GLU A 286 21.27 -2.93 20.06
N PRO A 287 20.60 -3.38 21.14
CA PRO A 287 20.81 -4.73 21.68
C PRO A 287 20.19 -5.83 20.82
N ASN A 288 19.23 -5.47 19.96
CA ASN A 288 18.48 -6.39 19.11
C ASN A 288 18.94 -6.28 17.66
N PRO A 289 18.96 -7.39 16.89
CA PRO A 289 19.24 -7.34 15.47
C PRO A 289 18.25 -6.45 14.71
N VAL A 290 18.73 -5.64 13.78
CA VAL A 290 17.91 -4.74 12.96
C VAL A 290 18.19 -4.96 11.48
N GLN A 291 17.15 -5.21 10.68
CA GLN A 291 17.32 -5.32 9.23
C GLN A 291 17.48 -3.92 8.62
N VAL A 292 18.64 -3.67 8.02
CA VAL A 292 18.98 -2.42 7.33
C VAL A 292 18.98 -2.66 5.82
N ALA A 293 18.44 -1.71 5.06
CA ALA A 293 18.16 -1.88 3.63
C ALA A 293 18.27 -0.58 2.82
N SER A 294 18.52 -0.76 1.52
CA SER A 294 18.37 0.27 0.49
C SER A 294 17.56 -0.29 -0.67
N ALA A 295 16.44 0.38 -0.99
CA ALA A 295 15.59 0.07 -2.12
C ALA A 295 16.05 0.85 -3.36
N ILE A 296 16.56 0.17 -4.38
CA ILE A 296 17.12 0.72 -5.61
C ILE A 296 16.12 0.51 -6.75
N ARG A 297 15.73 1.57 -7.46
CA ARG A 297 14.69 1.50 -8.51
C ARG A 297 15.27 1.43 -9.92
N TRP A 298 16.12 2.38 -10.27
CA TRP A 298 16.66 2.52 -11.62
C TRP A 298 17.97 3.29 -11.65
N VAL A 299 18.67 3.14 -12.78
CA VAL A 299 19.90 3.86 -13.11
C VAL A 299 19.79 4.41 -14.53
N LEU A 300 20.02 5.71 -14.70
CA LEU A 300 20.00 6.42 -15.99
C LEU A 300 21.40 6.90 -16.36
N LEU A 301 21.69 6.88 -17.66
CA LEU A 301 22.80 7.60 -18.27
C LEU A 301 22.28 8.91 -18.87
N GLU A 302 22.96 10.01 -18.57
CA GLU A 302 22.65 11.33 -19.08
C GLU A 302 23.63 11.69 -20.21
N LYS A 303 23.10 11.97 -21.40
CA LYS A 303 23.87 12.30 -22.60
C LYS A 303 24.50 13.68 -22.51
N THR A 304 25.65 13.83 -23.15
CA THR A 304 26.34 15.11 -23.26
C THR A 304 25.43 16.17 -23.88
N GLY A 305 25.30 17.32 -23.20
CA GLY A 305 24.45 18.43 -23.62
C GLY A 305 22.99 18.35 -23.15
N ALA A 306 22.59 17.29 -22.45
CA ALA A 306 21.29 17.24 -21.79
C ALA A 306 21.21 18.29 -20.66
N ASP A 307 20.03 18.88 -20.48
CA ASP A 307 19.73 19.79 -19.38
C ASP A 307 18.97 19.04 -18.26
N PRO A 308 19.59 18.78 -17.10
CA PRO A 308 18.94 18.08 -15.99
C PRO A 308 17.67 18.78 -15.49
N ALA A 309 17.55 20.10 -15.64
CA ALA A 309 16.35 20.84 -15.23
C ALA A 309 15.12 20.47 -16.08
N ARG A 310 15.32 19.90 -17.27
CA ARG A 310 14.26 19.49 -18.20
C ARG A 310 13.94 17.99 -18.15
N ALA A 311 14.61 17.23 -17.28
CA ALA A 311 14.43 15.78 -17.15
C ALA A 311 13.01 15.37 -16.75
N GLY A 312 12.26 16.26 -16.07
CA GLY A 312 10.85 16.07 -15.73
C GLY A 312 9.87 16.22 -16.90
N GLN A 313 10.34 16.68 -18.07
CA GLN A 313 9.54 16.86 -19.29
C GLN A 313 8.30 17.77 -19.12
N ALA A 314 8.43 18.83 -18.32
CA ALA A 314 7.47 19.94 -18.27
C ALA A 314 7.83 21.00 -19.32
N TRP A 315 6.85 21.48 -20.06
CA TRP A 315 7.04 22.53 -21.10
C TRP A 315 6.09 23.72 -20.96
N GLY A 316 5.05 23.59 -20.14
CA GLY A 316 4.08 24.62 -19.85
C GLY A 316 3.00 24.80 -20.93
N ILE A 317 1.90 25.46 -20.57
CA ILE A 317 0.86 25.94 -21.49
C ILE A 317 0.64 27.44 -21.31
N PRO A 318 0.01 28.14 -22.28
CA PRO A 318 -0.38 29.53 -22.10
C PRO A 318 -1.27 29.72 -20.86
N PRO A 319 -1.20 30.89 -20.19
CA PRO A 319 -2.06 31.21 -19.07
C PRO A 319 -3.55 31.02 -19.40
N VAL A 320 -4.28 30.35 -18.51
CA VAL A 320 -5.71 30.13 -18.69
C VAL A 320 -6.46 31.41 -18.34
N THR A 321 -7.28 31.89 -19.27
CA THR A 321 -8.09 33.10 -19.10
C THR A 321 -9.19 32.92 -18.07
N ALA A 322 -9.61 34.03 -17.44
CA ALA A 322 -10.76 34.05 -16.55
C ALA A 322 -12.03 33.65 -17.33
N PRO A 323 -12.96 32.89 -16.72
CA PRO A 323 -14.22 32.55 -17.35
C PRO A 323 -15.12 33.79 -17.46
N GLU A 324 -15.88 33.87 -18.55
CA GLU A 324 -16.91 34.90 -18.73
C GLU A 324 -18.17 34.56 -17.91
N PRO A 325 -18.95 35.56 -17.44
CA PRO A 325 -20.23 35.31 -16.79
C PRO A 325 -21.23 34.60 -17.71
N VAL A 326 -21.92 33.60 -17.19
CA VAL A 326 -22.98 32.86 -17.90
C VAL A 326 -24.31 33.06 -17.18
N ALA A 327 -25.32 33.53 -17.92
CA ALA A 327 -26.69 33.61 -17.42
C ALA A 327 -27.24 32.20 -17.16
N ASP A 328 -28.04 32.05 -16.11
CA ASP A 328 -28.70 30.79 -15.76
C ASP A 328 -27.71 29.61 -15.63
N TRP A 329 -26.48 29.88 -15.19
CA TRP A 329 -25.44 28.86 -15.00
C TRP A 329 -25.89 27.73 -14.07
N GLU A 330 -26.80 28.03 -13.14
CA GLU A 330 -27.39 27.04 -12.24
C GLU A 330 -28.18 25.96 -12.98
N ASP A 331 -28.83 26.31 -14.09
CA ASP A 331 -29.59 25.37 -14.91
C ASP A 331 -28.70 24.47 -15.78
N GLN A 332 -27.42 24.80 -15.90
CA GLN A 332 -26.47 24.07 -16.74
C GLN A 332 -25.46 23.25 -15.94
N MET A 333 -25.30 23.50 -14.63
CA MET A 333 -24.40 22.72 -13.79
C MET A 333 -24.93 21.28 -13.57
N LEU A 334 -24.01 20.38 -13.23
CA LEU A 334 -24.27 18.97 -12.97
C LEU A 334 -24.98 18.25 -14.14
N PRO A 335 -24.52 18.40 -15.39
CA PRO A 335 -25.15 17.77 -16.57
C PRO A 335 -25.08 16.25 -16.56
N VAL A 336 -24.12 15.67 -15.82
CA VAL A 336 -24.02 14.23 -15.57
C VAL A 336 -24.64 13.92 -14.22
N GLY A 337 -24.40 14.78 -13.22
CA GLY A 337 -24.87 14.59 -11.86
C GLY A 337 -24.24 13.33 -11.27
N ILE A 338 -22.91 13.30 -11.20
CA ILE A 338 -22.15 12.07 -10.87
C ILE A 338 -22.44 11.63 -9.43
N LEU A 339 -22.25 12.51 -8.45
CA LEU A 339 -22.45 12.20 -7.02
C LEU A 339 -23.73 12.79 -6.44
N VAL A 340 -24.26 13.86 -7.05
CA VAL A 340 -25.48 14.54 -6.61
C VAL A 340 -26.24 15.10 -7.81
N GLY A 341 -27.57 15.19 -7.69
CA GLY A 341 -28.41 15.85 -8.70
C GLY A 341 -28.53 17.34 -8.41
N ARG A 342 -28.72 18.16 -9.45
CA ARG A 342 -28.85 19.61 -9.33
C ARG A 342 -29.82 20.06 -8.23
N GLU A 343 -31.04 19.55 -8.22
CA GLU A 343 -32.06 19.95 -7.23
C GLU A 343 -31.67 19.60 -5.78
N GLU A 344 -31.04 18.45 -5.57
CA GLU A 344 -30.55 18.05 -4.25
C GLU A 344 -29.38 18.92 -3.79
N PHE A 345 -28.45 19.21 -4.70
CA PHE A 345 -27.33 20.12 -4.41
C PHE A 345 -27.82 21.52 -4.03
N LEU A 346 -28.77 22.09 -4.79
CA LEU A 346 -29.33 23.41 -4.50
C LEU A 346 -30.01 23.46 -3.13
N ARG A 347 -30.72 22.40 -2.73
CA ARG A 347 -31.29 22.29 -1.37
C ARG A 347 -30.23 22.25 -0.28
N LEU A 348 -29.13 21.49 -0.47
CA LEU A 348 -28.01 21.47 0.48
C LEU A 348 -27.32 22.83 0.58
N ARG A 349 -27.11 23.50 -0.56
CA ARG A 349 -26.57 24.86 -0.62
C ARG A 349 -27.44 25.86 0.14
N ASP A 350 -28.76 25.79 -0.04
CA ASP A 350 -29.69 26.67 0.69
C ASP A 350 -29.69 26.37 2.19
N ALA A 351 -29.65 25.09 2.58
CA ALA A 351 -29.51 24.69 3.98
C ALA A 351 -28.20 25.18 4.62
N ALA A 352 -27.11 25.20 3.85
CA ALA A 352 -25.80 25.71 4.29
C ALA A 352 -25.78 27.23 4.57
N ARG A 353 -26.86 27.96 4.29
CA ARG A 353 -26.99 29.38 4.69
C ARG A 353 -27.30 29.55 6.17
N GLN A 354 -27.82 28.53 6.84
CA GLN A 354 -28.20 28.56 8.26
C GLN A 354 -27.04 28.10 9.15
N PRO A 355 -26.78 28.74 10.31
CA PRO A 355 -25.71 28.32 11.22
C PRO A 355 -25.81 26.84 11.62
N GLY A 356 -24.70 26.11 11.54
CA GLY A 356 -24.62 24.69 11.85
C GLY A 356 -23.43 24.00 11.17
N PRO A 357 -23.29 22.67 11.31
CA PRO A 357 -22.17 21.92 10.71
C PRO A 357 -22.07 22.09 9.20
N LEU A 358 -23.20 22.12 8.48
CA LEU A 358 -23.22 22.28 7.03
C LEU A 358 -22.77 23.67 6.58
N HIS A 359 -23.15 24.73 7.30
CA HIS A 359 -22.67 26.09 7.04
C HIS A 359 -21.18 26.23 7.29
N LYS A 360 -20.69 25.69 8.41
CA LYS A 360 -19.25 25.63 8.71
C LYS A 360 -18.49 24.98 7.56
N LEU A 361 -18.91 23.79 7.13
CA LEU A 361 -18.26 23.06 6.05
C LEU A 361 -18.26 23.85 4.73
N ALA A 362 -19.37 24.51 4.37
CA ALA A 362 -19.42 25.38 3.19
C ALA A 362 -18.41 26.53 3.28
N GLN A 363 -18.25 27.16 4.45
CA GLN A 363 -17.26 28.22 4.65
C GLN A 363 -15.81 27.69 4.57
N GLU A 364 -15.54 26.50 5.10
CA GLU A 364 -14.23 25.84 5.02
C GLU A 364 -13.87 25.49 3.56
N ILE A 365 -14.82 24.99 2.77
CA ILE A 365 -14.64 24.74 1.32
C ILE A 365 -14.33 26.04 0.56
N ILE A 366 -15.06 27.12 0.85
CA ILE A 366 -14.83 28.44 0.24
C ILE A 366 -13.43 28.95 0.61
N ALA A 367 -13.02 28.78 1.87
CA ALA A 367 -11.69 29.18 2.34
C ALA A 367 -10.56 28.37 1.68
N GLU A 368 -10.74 27.05 1.53
CA GLU A 368 -9.81 26.18 0.80
C GLU A 368 -9.64 26.67 -0.63
N SER A 369 -10.73 26.94 -1.35
CA SER A 369 -10.66 27.45 -2.71
C SER A 369 -9.92 28.80 -2.81
N ARG A 370 -10.14 29.72 -1.87
CA ARG A 370 -9.44 31.02 -1.84
C ARG A 370 -7.93 30.87 -1.72
N ALA A 371 -7.46 29.85 -1.00
CA ALA A 371 -6.04 29.57 -0.84
C ALA A 371 -5.34 29.22 -2.17
N HIS A 372 -6.09 28.85 -3.22
CA HIS A 372 -5.55 28.48 -4.53
C HIS A 372 -5.70 29.55 -5.61
N TRP A 373 -6.29 30.73 -5.32
CA TRP A 373 -6.51 31.79 -6.33
C TRP A 373 -5.21 32.26 -7.00
N ASP A 374 -4.12 32.31 -6.25
CA ASP A 374 -2.82 32.76 -6.74
C ASP A 374 -1.97 31.62 -7.33
N TYR A 375 -2.36 30.36 -7.16
CA TYR A 375 -1.60 29.23 -7.68
C TYR A 375 -1.59 29.19 -9.22
N ARG A 376 -0.42 28.97 -9.84
CA ARG A 376 -0.23 29.04 -11.32
C ARG A 376 0.23 27.69 -11.90
N PRO A 377 -0.66 26.70 -12.13
CA PRO A 377 -0.26 25.34 -12.52
C PRO A 377 0.14 25.18 -14.00
N GLU A 378 -0.10 26.17 -14.86
CA GLU A 378 0.09 26.07 -16.31
C GLU A 378 1.54 25.76 -16.70
N GLN A 379 2.51 26.19 -15.91
CA GLN A 379 3.94 25.95 -16.14
C GLN A 379 4.35 24.48 -16.03
N PHE A 380 3.52 23.63 -15.43
CA PHE A 380 3.81 22.22 -15.20
C PHE A 380 3.22 21.29 -16.25
N ALA A 381 2.34 21.80 -17.11
CA ALA A 381 1.78 21.02 -18.21
C ALA A 381 2.92 20.46 -19.06
N GLY A 382 2.88 19.15 -19.28
CA GLY A 382 4.04 18.43 -19.77
C GLY A 382 3.66 17.06 -20.28
N ARG A 383 4.66 16.18 -20.32
CA ARG A 383 4.41 14.79 -20.69
C ARG A 383 3.59 14.11 -19.60
N TYR A 384 4.08 14.19 -18.38
CA TYR A 384 3.50 13.55 -17.22
C TYR A 384 2.60 14.52 -16.45
N LEU A 385 1.64 13.97 -15.72
CA LEU A 385 1.00 14.69 -14.64
C LEU A 385 1.94 14.56 -13.44
N PRO A 386 2.54 15.65 -12.92
CA PRO A 386 3.65 15.55 -12.00
C PRO A 386 3.17 15.10 -10.63
N VAL A 387 2.95 13.81 -10.40
CA VAL A 387 2.40 13.30 -9.13
C VAL A 387 3.52 12.72 -8.28
N ASP A 388 3.50 13.05 -6.99
CA ASP A 388 4.33 12.40 -5.97
C ASP A 388 3.69 11.03 -5.68
N LEU A 389 4.41 9.92 -5.75
CA LEU A 389 3.90 8.60 -5.32
C LEU A 389 4.49 8.21 -3.98
N GLY A 390 4.75 9.22 -3.15
CA GLY A 390 5.45 9.07 -1.90
C GLY A 390 6.92 8.80 -2.13
N ASN A 391 7.55 9.49 -3.08
CA ASN A 391 8.95 9.35 -3.40
C ASN A 391 9.34 7.87 -3.54
N GLN A 392 8.66 7.16 -4.45
CA GLN A 392 8.89 5.75 -4.74
C GLN A 392 9.70 5.55 -6.03
N GLY A 393 10.18 6.64 -6.63
CA GLY A 393 11.04 6.61 -7.81
C GLY A 393 10.26 6.48 -9.11
N CYS A 394 8.98 6.82 -9.12
CA CYS A 394 8.23 7.04 -10.35
C CYS A 394 8.40 8.48 -10.84
N GLU A 395 8.52 9.41 -9.90
CA GLU A 395 8.70 10.84 -10.07
C GLU A 395 10.18 11.22 -10.23
N ARG A 396 10.43 12.32 -10.94
CA ARG A 396 11.75 12.96 -11.03
C ARG A 396 11.84 14.06 -9.96
N ARG A 397 13.03 14.30 -9.41
CA ARG A 397 13.25 15.37 -8.42
C ARG A 397 12.91 16.77 -8.93
N VAL A 398 13.08 17.00 -10.23
CA VAL A 398 12.74 18.27 -10.89
C VAL A 398 11.24 18.41 -11.20
N SER A 399 10.46 17.34 -10.98
CA SER A 399 9.00 17.37 -11.11
C SER A 399 8.40 18.17 -9.94
N PRO A 400 7.42 19.05 -10.17
CA PRO A 400 6.71 19.82 -9.13
C PRO A 400 5.69 18.93 -8.38
N ALA A 401 6.11 17.73 -8.02
CA ALA A 401 5.24 16.62 -7.64
C ALA A 401 4.45 16.87 -6.34
N ASP A 402 5.08 17.63 -5.44
CA ASP A 402 4.53 18.12 -4.18
C ASP A 402 3.42 19.19 -4.37
N GLN A 403 3.33 19.81 -5.54
CA GLN A 403 2.34 20.86 -5.80
C GLN A 403 1.01 20.32 -6.33
N MET A 404 0.91 19.03 -6.66
CA MET A 404 -0.32 18.44 -7.20
C MET A 404 -1.53 18.54 -6.28
N TYR A 405 -1.29 18.64 -4.97
CA TYR A 405 -2.34 18.96 -4.01
C TYR A 405 -3.13 20.21 -4.43
N HIS A 406 -2.44 21.28 -4.85
CA HIS A 406 -3.07 22.53 -5.24
C HIS A 406 -3.88 22.38 -6.54
N VAL A 407 -3.40 21.57 -7.48
CA VAL A 407 -4.13 21.27 -8.72
C VAL A 407 -5.42 20.50 -8.40
N ASN A 408 -5.31 19.41 -7.64
CA ASN A 408 -6.43 18.52 -7.32
C ASN A 408 -7.47 19.19 -6.42
N SER A 409 -7.02 19.81 -5.32
CA SER A 409 -7.89 20.56 -4.42
C SER A 409 -8.51 21.77 -5.14
N GLY A 410 -7.72 22.52 -5.91
CA GLY A 410 -8.20 23.65 -6.70
C GLY A 410 -9.29 23.27 -7.69
N MET A 411 -9.15 22.15 -8.40
CA MET A 411 -10.19 21.62 -9.29
C MET A 411 -11.50 21.33 -8.55
N VAL A 412 -11.46 20.48 -7.51
CA VAL A 412 -12.66 20.00 -6.83
C VAL A 412 -13.32 21.12 -6.01
N TYR A 413 -12.55 21.75 -5.13
CA TYR A 413 -13.08 22.72 -4.18
C TYR A 413 -13.24 24.11 -4.78
N GLY A 414 -12.51 24.46 -5.84
CA GLY A 414 -12.80 25.65 -6.63
C GLY A 414 -14.11 25.54 -7.42
N ALA A 415 -14.37 24.38 -8.03
CA ALA A 415 -15.63 24.14 -8.73
C ALA A 415 -16.82 24.11 -7.75
N LEU A 416 -16.66 23.45 -6.61
CA LEU A 416 -17.67 23.41 -5.56
C LEU A 416 -17.92 24.79 -4.93
N ALA A 417 -16.87 25.56 -4.62
CA ALA A 417 -17.01 26.91 -4.09
C ALA A 417 -17.70 27.86 -5.08
N PHE A 418 -17.44 27.72 -6.39
CA PHE A 418 -18.22 28.42 -7.41
C PHE A 418 -19.70 28.03 -7.33
N ALA A 419 -20.02 26.74 -7.28
CA ALA A 419 -21.41 26.27 -7.19
C ALA A 419 -22.13 26.74 -5.91
N LEU A 420 -21.39 26.94 -4.81
CA LEU A 420 -21.90 27.48 -3.55
C LEU A 420 -22.13 29.01 -3.59
N THR A 421 -21.35 29.77 -4.35
CA THR A 421 -21.27 31.24 -4.22
C THR A 421 -21.61 32.04 -5.48
N GLY A 422 -21.45 31.45 -6.67
CA GLY A 422 -21.52 32.12 -7.96
C GLY A 422 -20.30 33.01 -8.29
N ASP A 423 -19.26 33.07 -7.46
CA ASP A 423 -18.09 33.93 -7.68
C ASP A 423 -17.09 33.29 -8.67
N LEU A 424 -16.92 33.94 -9.82
CA LEU A 424 -16.07 33.47 -10.92
C LEU A 424 -14.59 33.32 -10.57
N ARG A 425 -14.10 33.92 -9.48
CA ARG A 425 -12.71 33.71 -9.01
C ARG A 425 -12.47 32.27 -8.58
N HIS A 426 -13.47 31.64 -7.94
CA HIS A 426 -13.40 30.21 -7.59
C HIS A 426 -13.38 29.33 -8.85
N ALA A 427 -14.23 29.66 -9.82
CA ALA A 427 -14.25 28.96 -11.10
C ALA A 427 -12.95 29.10 -11.87
N HIS A 428 -12.32 30.28 -11.86
CA HIS A 428 -11.04 30.50 -12.52
C HIS A 428 -9.95 29.60 -11.93
N ALA A 429 -9.82 29.51 -10.61
CA ALA A 429 -8.85 28.62 -9.96
C ALA A 429 -9.05 27.15 -10.37
N ALA A 430 -10.30 26.67 -10.36
CA ALA A 430 -10.62 25.30 -10.78
C ALA A 430 -10.35 25.04 -12.27
N ARG A 431 -10.70 25.99 -13.14
CA ARG A 431 -10.49 25.91 -14.59
C ARG A 431 -9.01 25.83 -14.94
N ARG A 432 -8.13 26.45 -14.14
CA ARG A 432 -6.67 26.39 -14.30
C ARG A 432 -6.12 25.02 -13.98
N GLY A 433 -6.54 24.43 -12.87
CA GLY A 433 -6.20 23.05 -12.54
C GLY A 433 -6.69 22.06 -13.61
N LEU A 434 -7.95 22.22 -14.05
CA LEU A 434 -8.57 21.38 -15.06
C LEU A 434 -7.80 21.41 -16.39
N LEU A 435 -7.57 22.61 -16.94
CA LEU A 435 -6.91 22.74 -18.23
C LEU A 435 -5.43 22.35 -18.18
N THR A 436 -4.73 22.56 -17.07
CA THR A 436 -3.38 21.98 -16.88
C THR A 436 -3.43 20.45 -16.93
N ALA A 437 -4.32 19.82 -16.16
CA ALA A 437 -4.39 18.36 -16.06
C ALA A 437 -4.77 17.70 -17.39
N VAL A 438 -5.78 18.23 -18.11
CA VAL A 438 -6.20 17.68 -19.41
C VAL A 438 -5.20 17.94 -20.53
N ARG A 439 -4.28 18.91 -20.37
CA ARG A 439 -3.23 19.23 -21.36
C ARG A 439 -1.89 18.54 -21.12
N CYS A 440 -1.69 17.88 -19.98
CA CYS A 440 -0.62 16.89 -19.85
C CYS A 440 -0.86 15.75 -20.87
N THR A 441 0.17 15.21 -21.51
CA THR A 441 -0.05 14.16 -22.53
C THR A 441 -0.57 12.87 -21.90
N THR A 442 -0.20 12.60 -20.65
CA THR A 442 -0.66 11.44 -19.90
C THR A 442 -0.82 11.70 -18.40
N TRP A 443 -1.62 10.87 -17.73
CA TRP A 443 -1.85 10.90 -16.29
C TRP A 443 -1.04 9.82 -15.56
N GLN A 444 0.28 9.94 -15.51
CA GLN A 444 1.15 9.20 -14.59
C GLN A 444 2.27 10.07 -14.01
N GLY A 445 2.96 9.57 -12.99
CA GLY A 445 3.96 10.29 -12.20
C GLY A 445 5.35 10.38 -12.85
N GLY A 446 5.64 9.55 -13.86
CA GLY A 446 6.86 9.67 -14.64
C GLY A 446 7.17 8.48 -15.54
N PHE A 447 8.38 8.47 -16.10
CA PHE A 447 8.79 7.52 -17.14
C PHE A 447 8.72 6.04 -16.75
N PRO A 448 8.99 5.62 -15.48
CA PRO A 448 8.87 4.23 -15.04
C PRO A 448 7.53 3.57 -15.36
N SER A 449 6.47 4.38 -15.38
CA SER A 449 5.11 3.88 -15.60
C SER A 449 4.85 3.48 -17.06
N ARG A 450 5.66 3.93 -18.03
CA ARG A 450 5.44 3.70 -19.48
C ARG A 450 6.67 3.20 -20.23
N ILE A 451 7.87 3.33 -19.65
CA ILE A 451 9.11 2.92 -20.29
C ILE A 451 9.70 1.74 -19.53
N PRO A 452 9.97 0.61 -20.22
CA PRO A 452 9.83 0.39 -21.67
C PRO A 452 8.39 0.19 -22.14
N CYS A 453 8.08 0.78 -23.29
CA CYS A 453 6.75 0.71 -23.89
C CYS A 453 6.42 -0.71 -24.34
N GLY A 454 5.20 -1.16 -24.01
CA GLY A 454 4.66 -2.46 -24.36
C GLY A 454 4.88 -3.56 -23.33
N LEU A 455 5.68 -3.34 -22.30
CA LEU A 455 5.87 -4.32 -21.23
C LEU A 455 5.11 -3.84 -19.99
N PRO A 456 4.16 -4.64 -19.46
CA PRO A 456 3.37 -4.21 -18.31
C PRO A 456 4.28 -4.11 -17.07
N GLY A 457 4.94 -2.96 -16.86
CA GLY A 457 5.73 -2.63 -15.67
C GLY A 457 4.86 -2.29 -14.46
N TYR A 458 5.39 -1.55 -13.48
CA TYR A 458 4.55 -0.95 -12.44
C TYR A 458 3.59 0.08 -13.08
N ARG A 459 2.34 -0.33 -13.26
CA ARG A 459 1.28 0.42 -13.95
C ARG A 459 -0.01 0.50 -13.13
N ALA A 460 0.10 0.41 -11.81
CA ALA A 460 -1.04 0.57 -10.93
C ALA A 460 -1.70 1.94 -11.19
N PRO A 461 -2.96 2.00 -11.67
CA PRO A 461 -3.56 3.21 -12.22
C PRO A 461 -4.11 4.15 -11.14
N PHE A 462 -3.37 4.34 -10.04
CA PHE A 462 -3.75 5.24 -8.94
C PHE A 462 -3.85 6.69 -9.41
N ILE A 463 -2.92 7.12 -10.26
CA ILE A 463 -2.88 8.49 -10.77
C ILE A 463 -4.00 8.71 -11.76
N GLU A 464 -4.18 7.79 -12.70
CA GLU A 464 -5.29 7.81 -13.65
C GLU A 464 -6.64 7.83 -12.92
N THR A 465 -6.78 7.09 -11.81
CA THR A 465 -7.97 7.11 -10.94
C THR A 465 -8.17 8.49 -10.31
N ALA A 466 -7.19 9.00 -9.56
CA ALA A 466 -7.31 10.26 -8.83
C ALA A 466 -7.55 11.44 -9.78
N ALA A 467 -6.83 11.49 -10.91
CA ALA A 467 -7.03 12.50 -11.95
C ALA A 467 -8.43 12.40 -12.56
N ALA A 468 -8.91 11.20 -12.87
CA ALA A 468 -10.25 11.00 -13.41
C ALA A 468 -11.34 11.52 -12.48
N GLN A 469 -11.26 11.22 -11.19
CA GLN A 469 -12.23 11.70 -10.20
C GLN A 469 -12.23 13.22 -10.10
N CYS A 470 -11.06 13.82 -9.88
CA CYS A 470 -10.91 15.25 -9.75
C CYS A 470 -11.35 16.01 -11.04
N VAL A 471 -10.99 15.52 -12.24
CA VAL A 471 -11.40 16.08 -13.54
C VAL A 471 -12.90 15.94 -13.78
N ALA A 472 -13.48 14.77 -13.49
CA ALA A 472 -14.90 14.52 -13.71
C ALA A 472 -15.78 15.37 -12.79
N GLN A 473 -15.44 15.49 -11.49
CA GLN A 473 -16.17 16.36 -10.56
C GLN A 473 -16.05 17.84 -10.95
N CYS A 474 -14.85 18.29 -11.32
CA CYS A 474 -14.63 19.66 -11.78
C CYS A 474 -15.46 19.96 -13.04
N TYR A 475 -15.48 19.05 -14.01
CA TYR A 475 -16.30 19.16 -15.23
C TYR A 475 -17.79 19.28 -14.91
N ASP A 476 -18.32 18.45 -14.01
CA ASP A 476 -19.76 18.42 -13.72
C ASP A 476 -20.23 19.75 -13.09
N PHE A 477 -19.46 20.31 -12.15
CA PHE A 477 -19.78 21.61 -11.54
C PHE A 477 -19.46 22.82 -12.44
N LEU A 478 -18.33 22.82 -13.18
CA LEU A 478 -17.92 23.94 -14.04
C LEU A 478 -18.48 23.90 -15.46
N TYR A 479 -19.22 22.86 -15.85
CA TYR A 479 -19.78 22.70 -17.18
C TYR A 479 -20.31 23.99 -17.86
N PRO A 480 -21.10 24.86 -17.19
CA PRO A 480 -21.57 26.13 -17.78
C PRO A 480 -20.44 27.06 -18.25
N LEU A 481 -19.27 27.03 -17.62
CA LEU A 481 -18.15 27.95 -17.88
C LEU A 481 -17.07 27.37 -18.81
N LEU A 482 -17.31 26.17 -19.35
CA LEU A 482 -16.44 25.54 -20.35
C LEU A 482 -17.01 25.77 -21.74
N SER A 483 -16.14 26.15 -22.68
CA SER A 483 -16.50 26.16 -24.10
C SER A 483 -16.74 24.74 -24.61
N ASP A 484 -17.43 24.58 -25.75
CA ASP A 484 -17.65 23.25 -26.34
C ASP A 484 -16.34 22.52 -26.69
N ALA A 485 -15.31 23.27 -27.09
CA ALA A 485 -13.97 22.73 -27.33
C ALA A 485 -13.34 22.19 -26.04
N GLU A 486 -13.47 22.91 -24.93
CA GLU A 486 -12.93 22.48 -23.63
C GLU A 486 -13.73 21.32 -23.03
N ARG A 487 -15.06 21.32 -23.20
CA ARG A 487 -15.91 20.18 -22.82
C ARG A 487 -15.46 18.93 -23.55
N ARG A 488 -15.23 19.02 -24.86
CA ARG A 488 -14.71 17.93 -25.67
C ARG A 488 -13.30 17.51 -25.27
N GLU A 489 -12.41 18.46 -24.95
CA GLU A 489 -11.05 18.20 -24.48
C GLU A 489 -11.06 17.37 -23.18
N VAL A 490 -11.97 17.68 -22.24
CA VAL A 490 -12.14 16.92 -20.99
C VAL A 490 -12.68 15.50 -21.26
N GLU A 491 -13.71 15.38 -22.09
CA GLU A 491 -14.31 14.08 -22.46
C GLU A 491 -13.28 13.17 -23.17
N ASP A 492 -12.49 13.72 -24.10
CA ASP A 492 -11.40 13.04 -24.79
C ASP A 492 -10.27 12.65 -23.82
N ALA A 493 -9.93 13.50 -22.84
CA ALA A 493 -8.91 13.21 -21.84
C ALA A 493 -9.31 12.03 -20.94
N LEU A 494 -10.54 12.01 -20.42
CA LEU A 494 -11.04 10.88 -19.61
C LEU A 494 -11.07 9.59 -20.43
N PHE A 495 -11.49 9.67 -21.70
CA PHE A 495 -11.54 8.53 -22.61
C PHE A 495 -10.16 7.98 -22.98
N GLY A 496 -9.19 8.83 -23.29
CA GLY A 496 -7.87 8.41 -23.79
C GLY A 496 -6.80 8.23 -22.71
N LYS A 497 -6.89 8.97 -21.59
CA LYS A 497 -5.83 9.04 -20.56
C LYS A 497 -6.17 8.28 -19.28
N ALA A 498 -7.44 7.93 -19.04
CA ALA A 498 -7.83 7.14 -17.87
C ALA A 498 -8.35 5.74 -18.25
N LEU A 499 -9.45 5.67 -19.01
CA LEU A 499 -10.17 4.40 -19.25
C LEU A 499 -9.31 3.26 -19.80
N PRO A 500 -8.39 3.46 -20.77
CA PRO A 500 -7.62 2.36 -21.35
C PRO A 500 -6.70 1.69 -20.33
N TRP A 501 -6.12 2.47 -19.43
CA TRP A 501 -5.19 1.99 -18.42
C TRP A 501 -5.90 1.25 -17.31
N LEU A 502 -7.00 1.84 -16.83
CA LEU A 502 -7.83 1.20 -15.82
C LEU A 502 -8.33 -0.14 -16.39
N ASP A 503 -8.97 -0.15 -17.56
CA ASP A 503 -9.50 -1.37 -18.17
C ASP A 503 -8.43 -2.43 -18.43
N MET A 504 -7.25 -2.04 -18.93
CA MET A 504 -6.11 -2.94 -19.07
C MET A 504 -5.73 -3.58 -17.72
N TYR A 505 -5.70 -2.80 -16.65
CA TYR A 505 -5.31 -3.28 -15.32
C TYR A 505 -6.33 -4.29 -14.77
N LEU A 506 -7.63 -4.04 -14.94
CA LEU A 506 -8.67 -5.01 -14.60
C LEU A 506 -8.51 -6.31 -15.41
N ARG A 507 -8.24 -6.22 -16.71
CA ARG A 507 -8.04 -7.43 -17.54
C ARG A 507 -6.80 -8.22 -17.13
N LEU A 508 -5.80 -7.55 -16.56
CA LEU A 508 -4.54 -8.18 -16.14
C LEU A 508 -4.64 -8.85 -14.75
N TYR A 509 -5.35 -8.22 -13.82
CA TYR A 509 -5.36 -8.61 -12.41
C TYR A 509 -6.73 -8.84 -11.79
N GLY A 510 -7.80 -8.73 -12.60
CA GLY A 510 -9.20 -8.82 -12.16
C GLY A 510 -9.51 -10.15 -11.48
N GLU A 511 -9.24 -11.30 -12.11
CA GLU A 511 -9.44 -12.62 -11.46
C GLU A 511 -8.39 -12.92 -10.36
N GLY A 512 -7.44 -12.00 -10.12
CA GLY A 512 -6.36 -12.14 -9.17
C GLY A 512 -6.57 -11.31 -7.90
N TYR A 513 -5.51 -10.63 -7.47
CA TYR A 513 -5.47 -9.94 -6.18
C TYR A 513 -6.49 -8.79 -6.07
N LEU A 514 -6.91 -8.17 -7.19
CA LEU A 514 -7.90 -7.08 -7.17
C LEU A 514 -9.26 -7.49 -6.60
N LEU A 515 -9.60 -8.78 -6.62
CA LEU A 515 -10.81 -9.28 -5.98
C LEU A 515 -10.73 -9.23 -4.46
N LYS A 516 -9.54 -9.19 -3.86
CA LYS A 516 -9.34 -9.38 -2.43
C LYS A 516 -8.58 -8.24 -1.76
N SER A 517 -8.33 -7.14 -2.49
CA SER A 517 -7.58 -6.00 -1.97
C SER A 517 -8.28 -4.65 -2.15
N ASN A 518 -7.84 -3.66 -1.38
CA ASN A 518 -8.35 -2.27 -1.45
C ASN A 518 -8.35 -1.69 -2.87
N GLN A 519 -7.36 -2.06 -3.68
CA GLN A 519 -7.12 -1.49 -5.00
C GLN A 519 -8.29 -1.67 -5.97
N GLY A 520 -9.07 -2.76 -5.84
CA GLY A 520 -10.26 -2.97 -6.66
C GLY A 520 -11.28 -1.83 -6.51
N ALA A 521 -11.60 -1.43 -5.28
CA ALA A 521 -12.57 -0.36 -5.01
C ALA A 521 -12.06 1.01 -5.48
N ILE A 522 -10.76 1.27 -5.29
CA ILE A 522 -10.10 2.51 -5.72
C ILE A 522 -10.29 2.72 -7.23
N TYR A 523 -9.91 1.72 -8.03
CA TYR A 523 -9.96 1.85 -9.49
C TYR A 523 -11.39 1.94 -10.03
N VAL A 524 -12.36 1.28 -9.38
CA VAL A 524 -13.79 1.42 -9.76
C VAL A 524 -14.24 2.87 -9.61
N ALA A 525 -13.85 3.56 -8.53
CA ALA A 525 -14.23 4.96 -8.30
C ALA A 525 -13.76 5.87 -9.44
N GLY A 526 -12.54 5.67 -9.95
CA GLY A 526 -12.03 6.39 -11.12
C GLY A 526 -12.75 6.03 -12.43
N VAL A 527 -12.91 4.74 -12.71
CA VAL A 527 -13.53 4.27 -13.96
C VAL A 527 -14.97 4.72 -14.10
N VAL A 528 -15.78 4.58 -13.05
CA VAL A 528 -17.20 4.93 -13.12
C VAL A 528 -17.34 6.42 -13.44
N GLN A 529 -16.60 7.29 -12.74
CA GLN A 529 -16.68 8.73 -12.98
C GLN A 529 -16.14 9.11 -14.37
N ALA A 530 -15.02 8.53 -14.80
CA ALA A 530 -14.47 8.76 -16.14
C ALA A 530 -15.44 8.34 -17.25
N ALA A 531 -16.02 7.14 -17.15
CA ALA A 531 -16.91 6.61 -18.17
C ALA A 531 -18.22 7.39 -18.27
N LEU A 532 -18.78 7.84 -17.13
CA LEU A 532 -20.01 8.63 -17.10
C LEU A 532 -19.88 10.00 -17.79
N VAL A 533 -18.69 10.61 -17.77
CA VAL A 533 -18.41 11.83 -18.52
C VAL A 533 -18.04 11.50 -19.97
N ALA A 534 -17.10 10.58 -20.19
CA ALA A 534 -16.58 10.26 -21.53
C ALA A 534 -17.66 9.79 -22.51
N ARG A 535 -18.65 9.02 -22.03
CA ARG A 535 -19.76 8.48 -22.85
C ARG A 535 -20.61 9.53 -23.56
N ARG A 536 -20.57 10.79 -23.12
CA ARG A 536 -21.26 11.91 -23.76
C ARG A 536 -20.77 12.14 -25.19
N SER A 537 -19.51 11.81 -25.45
CA SER A 537 -18.80 12.00 -26.72
C SER A 537 -18.18 10.73 -27.30
N HIS A 538 -18.07 9.67 -26.48
CA HIS A 538 -17.45 8.38 -26.82
C HIS A 538 -18.31 7.21 -26.32
N PRO A 539 -19.33 6.77 -27.10
CA PRO A 539 -20.22 5.67 -26.72
C PRO A 539 -19.49 4.37 -26.35
N GLU A 540 -18.26 4.16 -26.84
CA GLU A 540 -17.42 3.00 -26.51
C GLU A 540 -17.08 2.90 -25.02
N ALA A 541 -17.16 4.00 -24.27
CA ALA A 541 -16.99 3.99 -22.82
C ALA A 541 -18.05 3.13 -22.09
N ASP A 542 -19.23 2.91 -22.69
CA ASP A 542 -20.31 2.13 -22.09
C ASP A 542 -19.94 0.65 -21.92
N ALA A 543 -19.16 0.10 -22.85
CA ALA A 543 -18.69 -1.28 -22.76
C ALA A 543 -17.68 -1.47 -21.60
N ILE A 544 -16.83 -0.48 -21.37
CA ILE A 544 -15.91 -0.46 -20.22
C ILE A 544 -16.72 -0.33 -18.94
N LEU A 545 -17.63 0.65 -18.86
CA LEU A 545 -18.48 0.84 -17.67
C LEU A 545 -19.22 -0.46 -17.32
N ALA A 546 -19.95 -1.06 -18.26
CA ALA A 546 -20.71 -2.28 -18.04
C ALA A 546 -19.84 -3.44 -17.51
N ARG A 547 -18.62 -3.59 -18.04
CA ARG A 547 -17.66 -4.58 -17.57
C ARG A 547 -17.34 -4.37 -16.09
N TRP A 548 -16.91 -3.16 -15.73
CA TRP A 548 -16.53 -2.84 -14.35
C TRP A 548 -17.70 -2.96 -13.35
N LEU A 549 -18.92 -2.61 -13.77
CA LEU A 549 -20.11 -2.81 -12.93
C LEU A 549 -20.38 -4.29 -12.63
N GLY A 550 -20.00 -5.21 -13.53
CA GLY A 550 -20.06 -6.65 -13.27
C GLY A 550 -19.02 -7.16 -12.27
N TRP A 551 -17.89 -6.46 -12.13
CA TRP A 551 -16.80 -6.84 -11.23
C TRP A 551 -16.95 -6.29 -9.82
N PHE A 552 -17.43 -5.07 -9.69
CA PHE A 552 -17.40 -4.34 -8.43
C PHE A 552 -18.12 -5.06 -7.26
N PRO A 553 -19.32 -5.66 -7.43
CA PRO A 553 -19.94 -6.42 -6.35
C PRO A 553 -19.10 -7.60 -5.86
N ARG A 554 -18.37 -8.27 -6.76
CA ARG A 554 -17.46 -9.38 -6.40
C ARG A 554 -16.27 -8.88 -5.58
N MET A 555 -15.71 -7.71 -5.93
CA MET A 555 -14.61 -7.09 -5.19
C MET A 555 -15.04 -6.75 -3.76
N LEU A 556 -16.18 -6.08 -3.60
CA LEU A 556 -16.72 -5.74 -2.28
C LEU A 556 -17.03 -6.99 -1.45
N ALA A 557 -17.67 -8.01 -2.05
CA ALA A 557 -18.07 -9.22 -1.35
C ALA A 557 -16.91 -10.06 -0.83
N ASN A 558 -15.72 -9.92 -1.43
CA ASN A 558 -14.51 -10.62 -1.02
C ASN A 558 -13.64 -9.80 -0.06
N TYR A 559 -13.72 -8.47 -0.12
CA TYR A 559 -13.00 -7.59 0.80
C TYR A 559 -13.63 -7.57 2.19
N TYR A 560 -14.96 -7.43 2.25
CA TYR A 560 -15.71 -7.46 3.50
C TYR A 560 -16.21 -8.89 3.75
N THR A 561 -15.95 -9.43 4.94
CA THR A 561 -16.48 -10.74 5.33
C THR A 561 -17.99 -10.67 5.57
N GLU A 562 -18.64 -11.82 5.71
CA GLU A 562 -20.08 -11.88 6.04
C GLU A 562 -20.42 -11.25 7.40
N SER A 563 -19.46 -11.20 8.34
CA SER A 563 -19.58 -10.51 9.62
C SER A 563 -19.32 -9.00 9.52
N GLY A 564 -18.91 -8.51 8.35
CA GLY A 564 -18.54 -7.11 8.10
C GLY A 564 -17.08 -6.78 8.41
N ALA A 565 -16.25 -7.75 8.79
CA ALA A 565 -14.84 -7.52 9.06
C ALA A 565 -14.01 -7.35 7.78
N ALA A 566 -12.80 -6.79 7.91
CA ALA A 566 -11.83 -6.65 6.83
C ALA A 566 -10.42 -6.95 7.35
N ASN A 567 -9.66 -7.76 6.60
CA ASN A 567 -8.37 -8.28 7.08
C ASN A 567 -7.20 -7.27 6.94
N GLU A 568 -7.28 -6.32 6.01
CA GLU A 568 -6.19 -5.35 5.75
C GLU A 568 -5.98 -4.31 6.86
N GLY A 569 -6.84 -4.30 7.88
CA GLY A 569 -6.76 -3.36 9.01
C GLY A 569 -7.56 -2.08 8.79
N PRO A 570 -7.72 -1.27 9.86
CA PRO A 570 -8.60 -0.10 9.84
C PRO A 570 -8.17 1.03 8.88
N GLY A 571 -6.86 1.21 8.65
CA GLY A 571 -6.36 2.22 7.71
C GLY A 571 -6.79 1.92 6.27
N TYR A 572 -6.58 0.67 5.82
CA TYR A 572 -7.02 0.22 4.51
C TYR A 572 -8.52 0.02 4.40
N TRP A 573 -9.20 -0.30 5.50
CA TRP A 573 -10.65 -0.28 5.54
C TRP A 573 -11.18 1.11 5.16
N GLU A 574 -10.66 2.18 5.76
CA GLU A 574 -11.09 3.55 5.42
C GLU A 574 -10.77 3.87 3.96
N TYR A 575 -9.54 3.60 3.53
CA TYR A 575 -9.11 3.88 2.17
C TYR A 575 -9.98 3.18 1.12
N THR A 576 -10.33 1.92 1.36
CA THR A 576 -11.25 1.14 0.50
C THR A 576 -12.66 1.69 0.54
N THR A 577 -13.17 1.95 1.73
CA THR A 577 -14.57 2.33 1.98
C THR A 577 -14.89 3.69 1.40
N GLN A 578 -13.97 4.65 1.50
CA GLN A 578 -14.15 5.98 0.92
C GLN A 578 -14.41 5.88 -0.60
N HIS A 579 -13.56 5.16 -1.32
CA HIS A 579 -13.70 4.98 -2.76
C HIS A 579 -14.89 4.10 -3.13
N ALA A 580 -15.20 3.08 -2.32
CA ALA A 580 -16.39 2.28 -2.52
C ALA A 580 -17.68 3.12 -2.38
N ALA A 581 -17.74 4.03 -1.41
CA ALA A 581 -18.87 4.94 -1.23
C ALA A 581 -19.06 5.86 -2.44
N GLU A 582 -17.97 6.47 -2.92
CA GLU A 582 -17.96 7.32 -4.12
C GLU A 582 -18.48 6.55 -5.36
N ALA A 583 -17.96 5.34 -5.59
CA ALA A 583 -18.39 4.48 -6.69
C ALA A 583 -19.86 4.06 -6.56
N LEU A 584 -20.29 3.60 -5.39
CA LEU A 584 -21.67 3.12 -5.16
C LEU A 584 -22.70 4.23 -5.36
N ILE A 585 -22.40 5.46 -4.95
CA ILE A 585 -23.28 6.61 -5.19
C ILE A 585 -23.36 6.91 -6.68
N ALA A 586 -22.23 6.97 -7.38
CA ALA A 586 -22.22 7.22 -8.83
C ALA A 586 -22.99 6.13 -9.60
N ILE A 587 -22.82 4.85 -9.22
CA ILE A 587 -23.54 3.72 -9.80
C ILE A 587 -25.03 3.78 -9.48
N SER A 588 -25.40 4.08 -8.23
CA SER A 588 -26.78 4.22 -7.78
C SER A 588 -27.51 5.27 -8.63
N ARG A 589 -26.87 6.43 -8.84
CA ARG A 589 -27.41 7.52 -9.66
C ARG A 589 -27.49 7.16 -11.13
N HIS A 590 -26.47 6.51 -11.68
CA HIS A 590 -26.46 6.05 -13.06
C HIS A 590 -27.57 5.02 -13.34
N THR A 591 -27.78 4.08 -12.42
CA THR A 591 -28.71 2.95 -12.61
C THR A 591 -30.13 3.22 -12.08
N GLY A 592 -30.33 4.30 -11.32
CA GLY A 592 -31.58 4.59 -10.62
C GLY A 592 -31.88 3.63 -9.45
N ARG A 593 -30.95 2.76 -9.08
CA ARG A 593 -31.11 1.78 -8.00
C ARG A 593 -30.64 2.36 -6.66
N PRO A 594 -31.26 2.04 -5.53
CA PRO A 594 -30.75 2.41 -4.21
C PRO A 594 -29.31 1.92 -3.98
N VAL A 595 -28.48 2.72 -3.30
CA VAL A 595 -27.07 2.40 -2.96
C VAL A 595 -26.92 1.00 -2.37
N ARG A 596 -27.78 0.62 -1.43
CA ARG A 596 -27.77 -0.70 -0.77
C ARG A 596 -27.98 -1.89 -1.72
N ASP A 597 -28.62 -1.65 -2.86
CA ASP A 597 -28.86 -2.70 -3.86
C ASP A 597 -27.67 -2.84 -4.84
N CYS A 598 -26.77 -1.84 -4.87
CA CYS A 598 -25.54 -1.86 -5.67
C CYS A 598 -24.35 -2.51 -4.95
N ALA A 599 -24.51 -2.85 -3.66
CA ALA A 599 -23.47 -3.39 -2.79
C ALA A 599 -23.86 -4.78 -2.23
N PRO A 600 -22.89 -5.59 -1.76
CA PRO A 600 -23.21 -6.81 -1.02
C PRO A 600 -23.90 -6.48 0.32
N ALA A 601 -24.87 -7.32 0.71
CA ALA A 601 -25.72 -7.07 1.88
C ALA A 601 -24.95 -6.94 3.21
N HIS A 602 -23.80 -7.60 3.34
CA HIS A 602 -22.98 -7.55 4.55
C HIS A 602 -22.15 -6.26 4.66
N LEU A 603 -22.05 -5.41 3.62
CA LEU A 603 -21.33 -4.13 3.70
C LEU A 603 -21.86 -3.28 4.86
N GLY A 604 -23.18 -3.21 5.06
CA GLY A 604 -23.79 -2.46 6.16
C GLY A 604 -23.42 -2.95 7.57
N ARG A 605 -22.82 -4.14 7.72
CA ARG A 605 -22.40 -4.69 9.02
C ARG A 605 -21.01 -4.20 9.43
N THR A 606 -20.25 -3.63 8.51
CA THR A 606 -18.83 -3.30 8.74
C THR A 606 -18.63 -2.19 9.78
N MET A 607 -19.63 -1.35 10.01
CA MET A 607 -19.58 -0.33 11.06
C MET A 607 -19.61 -0.93 12.47
N ASP A 608 -20.28 -2.07 12.67
CA ASP A 608 -20.19 -2.82 13.94
C ASP A 608 -18.75 -3.29 14.19
N TYR A 609 -18.08 -3.78 13.14
CA TYR A 609 -16.68 -4.16 13.20
C TYR A 609 -15.75 -2.98 13.54
N LEU A 610 -15.88 -1.87 12.81
CA LEU A 610 -15.08 -0.68 13.03
C LEU A 610 -15.25 -0.13 14.46
N MET A 611 -16.48 -0.14 15.00
CA MET A 611 -16.75 0.29 16.38
C MET A 611 -15.97 -0.53 17.42
N HIS A 612 -15.77 -1.82 17.18
CA HIS A 612 -15.05 -2.69 18.11
C HIS A 612 -13.53 -2.50 18.03
N LEU A 613 -13.00 -2.10 16.88
CA LEU A 613 -11.59 -1.76 16.67
C LEU A 613 -11.16 -0.41 17.26
N ARG A 614 -12.11 0.47 17.60
CA ARG A 614 -11.79 1.82 18.09
C ARG A 614 -10.97 1.72 19.37
N SER A 615 -9.83 2.40 19.38
CA SER A 615 -8.98 2.50 20.57
C SER A 615 -9.70 3.28 21.67
N LEU A 616 -9.55 2.80 22.90
CA LEU A 616 -10.04 3.44 24.13
C LEU A 616 -8.89 4.13 24.89
N ALA A 617 -7.66 4.06 24.37
CA ALA A 617 -6.47 4.69 24.95
C ALA A 617 -6.23 6.13 24.47
N ARG A 618 -6.82 6.55 23.34
CA ARG A 618 -6.54 7.87 22.73
C ARG A 618 -7.70 8.85 22.88
N GLU A 619 -7.38 10.15 22.86
CA GLU A 619 -8.38 11.23 22.84
C GLU A 619 -8.95 11.46 21.46
N GLN A 620 -8.10 11.47 20.44
CA GLN A 620 -8.52 11.54 19.06
C GLN A 620 -9.03 10.17 18.60
N LEU A 621 -9.85 10.15 17.55
CA LEU A 621 -10.26 8.90 16.93
C LEU A 621 -9.02 8.14 16.43
N SER A 622 -8.76 6.99 17.03
CA SER A 622 -7.82 6.01 16.53
C SER A 622 -8.41 4.61 16.66
N PHE A 623 -7.77 3.67 15.97
CA PHE A 623 -8.11 2.26 16.02
C PHE A 623 -6.87 1.46 16.43
N LEU A 624 -7.08 0.22 16.87
CA LEU A 624 -5.99 -0.69 17.14
C LEU A 624 -5.10 -0.82 15.88
N PRO A 625 -3.76 -0.70 16.01
CA PRO A 625 -2.84 -0.68 14.89
C PRO A 625 -2.57 -2.08 14.32
N LEU A 626 -3.64 -2.72 13.86
CA LEU A 626 -3.61 -4.05 13.25
C LEU A 626 -3.23 -3.97 11.78
N SER A 627 -2.51 -4.98 11.29
CA SER A 627 -2.08 -5.03 9.88
C SER A 627 -1.30 -3.75 9.50
N ASP A 628 -1.22 -3.40 8.22
CA ASP A 628 -0.59 -2.17 7.77
C ASP A 628 -1.36 -0.91 8.18
N ASN A 629 -1.23 -0.53 9.45
CA ASN A 629 -1.88 0.64 10.01
C ASN A 629 -0.92 1.53 10.78
N ILE A 630 -0.84 2.80 10.38
CA ILE A 630 -0.07 3.84 11.09
C ILE A 630 -1.02 4.56 12.05
N GLU A 631 -0.85 4.36 13.36
CA GLU A 631 -1.67 5.06 14.36
C GLU A 631 -1.49 6.58 14.26
N GLY A 632 -2.59 7.35 14.39
CA GLY A 632 -2.55 8.81 14.49
C GLY A 632 -2.54 9.61 13.17
N VAL A 633 -2.27 8.99 12.02
CA VAL A 633 -2.23 9.69 10.71
C VAL A 633 -3.44 9.36 9.81
N GLY A 634 -4.02 8.17 9.94
CA GLY A 634 -4.97 7.62 8.96
C GLY A 634 -6.43 8.10 9.06
N TYR A 635 -6.89 8.55 10.22
CA TYR A 635 -8.34 8.70 10.47
C TYR A 635 -8.85 10.13 10.45
N GLN A 636 -7.99 11.07 10.06
CA GLN A 636 -8.37 12.48 10.01
C GLN A 636 -9.38 12.78 8.89
N PHE A 637 -9.66 11.86 7.96
CA PHE A 637 -10.54 12.09 6.82
C PHE A 637 -11.68 11.06 6.67
N MET A 638 -12.04 10.33 7.75
CA MET A 638 -13.12 9.32 7.74
C MET A 638 -14.55 9.89 7.66
N ASN A 639 -14.69 11.21 7.65
CA ASN A 639 -15.98 11.91 7.77
C ASN A 639 -16.98 11.43 6.71
N SER A 640 -16.54 11.27 5.46
CA SER A 640 -17.38 10.86 4.34
C SER A 640 -17.84 9.42 4.44
N SER A 641 -16.95 8.49 4.84
CA SER A 641 -17.25 7.08 5.02
C SER A 641 -18.28 6.88 6.14
N LEU A 642 -18.14 7.61 7.25
CA LEU A 642 -19.10 7.58 8.35
C LEU A 642 -20.48 8.10 7.93
N LEU A 643 -20.54 9.25 7.26
CA LEU A 643 -21.81 9.80 6.78
C LEU A 643 -22.46 8.96 5.67
N PHE A 644 -21.66 8.23 4.88
CA PHE A 644 -22.18 7.28 3.89
C PHE A 644 -23.02 6.18 4.56
N PHE A 645 -22.48 5.55 5.62
CA PHE A 645 -23.23 4.55 6.38
C PHE A 645 -24.41 5.15 7.14
N ALA A 646 -24.23 6.34 7.74
CA ALA A 646 -25.34 7.03 8.40
C ALA A 646 -26.51 7.29 7.44
N ARG A 647 -26.25 7.79 6.23
CA ARG A 647 -27.29 8.15 5.26
C ARG A 647 -27.89 6.95 4.54
N HIS A 648 -27.06 6.03 4.05
CA HIS A 648 -27.52 4.96 3.15
C HIS A 648 -27.83 3.64 3.86
N TYR A 649 -27.28 3.43 5.07
CA TYR A 649 -27.52 2.24 5.89
C TYR A 649 -28.24 2.57 7.20
N ASN A 650 -28.54 3.85 7.48
CA ASN A 650 -29.15 4.30 8.73
C ASN A 650 -28.35 3.88 9.97
N ASP A 651 -27.01 3.85 9.85
CA ASP A 651 -26.13 3.41 10.92
C ASP A 651 -25.91 4.53 11.95
N ARG A 652 -26.45 4.34 13.16
CA ARG A 652 -26.36 5.34 14.24
C ARG A 652 -24.97 5.40 14.89
N ASN A 653 -24.19 4.32 14.82
CA ASN A 653 -22.83 4.30 15.35
C ASN A 653 -21.91 5.14 14.47
N ALA A 654 -22.07 5.03 13.14
CA ALA A 654 -21.35 5.85 12.17
C ALA A 654 -21.66 7.34 12.36
N LEU A 655 -22.94 7.68 12.51
CA LEU A 655 -23.34 9.04 12.81
C LEU A 655 -22.75 9.53 14.15
N TRP A 656 -22.74 8.67 15.18
CA TRP A 656 -22.16 9.03 16.48
C TRP A 656 -20.67 9.32 16.40
N LEU A 657 -19.90 8.48 15.71
CA LEU A 657 -18.47 8.74 15.46
C LEU A 657 -18.26 10.06 14.71
N TRP A 658 -19.10 10.37 13.72
CA TRP A 658 -19.02 11.64 13.01
C TRP A 658 -19.27 12.84 13.93
N HIS A 659 -20.30 12.78 14.77
CA HIS A 659 -20.60 13.83 15.74
C HIS A 659 -19.49 14.03 16.78
N GLU A 660 -18.98 12.94 17.33
CA GLU A 660 -17.98 12.97 18.39
C GLU A 660 -16.65 13.55 17.90
N TYR A 661 -16.23 13.19 16.68
CA TYR A 661 -14.85 13.46 16.23
C TYR A 661 -14.72 14.48 15.09
N PHE A 662 -15.78 14.77 14.35
CA PHE A 662 -15.68 15.51 13.07
C PHE A 662 -16.62 16.71 12.96
N ALA A 663 -17.87 16.60 13.43
CA ALA A 663 -18.89 17.65 13.27
C ALA A 663 -18.42 19.05 13.69
N GLN A 664 -17.65 19.13 14.79
CA GLN A 664 -17.14 20.39 15.33
C GLN A 664 -15.66 20.65 15.01
N ARG A 665 -14.93 19.68 14.45
CA ARG A 665 -13.50 19.80 14.20
C ARG A 665 -13.19 20.80 13.08
N PRO A 666 -12.42 21.87 13.29
CA PRO A 666 -12.11 22.82 12.23
C PRO A 666 -11.23 22.17 11.14
N ASN A 667 -11.52 22.48 9.89
CA ASN A 667 -10.74 22.04 8.74
C ASN A 667 -10.18 23.29 8.02
N PRO A 668 -9.02 23.83 8.45
CA PRO A 668 -8.41 24.97 7.78
C PRO A 668 -7.92 24.58 6.37
N PRO A 669 -7.63 25.58 5.52
CA PRO A 669 -7.05 25.30 4.22
C PRO A 669 -5.76 24.48 4.29
N GLY A 670 -5.59 23.48 3.43
CA GLY A 670 -4.48 22.54 3.49
C GLY A 670 -4.68 21.34 4.41
N SER A 671 -5.83 21.23 5.10
CA SER A 671 -6.11 20.08 5.97
C SER A 671 -6.39 18.80 5.16
N PRO A 672 -6.19 17.60 5.75
CA PRO A 672 -6.41 16.33 5.06
C PRO A 672 -7.82 16.11 4.50
N LEU A 673 -8.83 16.86 4.97
CA LEU A 673 -10.17 16.85 4.41
C LEU A 673 -10.18 17.22 2.92
N PHE A 674 -9.30 18.14 2.53
CA PHE A 674 -9.19 18.67 1.17
C PHE A 674 -8.10 17.98 0.34
N GLY A 675 -7.43 16.98 0.90
CA GLY A 675 -6.33 16.24 0.29
C GLY A 675 -5.04 16.33 1.10
N LYS A 676 -4.02 15.57 0.72
CA LYS A 676 -2.69 15.62 1.35
C LYS A 676 -1.72 16.36 0.43
N ARG A 677 -0.83 17.17 1.04
CA ARG A 677 0.32 17.77 0.34
C ARG A 677 1.37 16.75 -0.10
N MET A 678 1.29 15.54 0.44
CA MET A 678 2.13 14.39 0.07
C MET A 678 1.39 13.51 -0.94
N ALA A 679 2.14 12.95 -1.87
CA ALA A 679 1.67 11.99 -2.86
C ALA A 679 0.59 12.50 -3.84
N GLY A 680 0.47 13.83 -3.99
CA GLY A 680 -0.51 14.47 -4.88
C GLY A 680 -1.97 13.97 -4.72
N ALA A 681 -2.34 13.46 -3.53
CA ALA A 681 -3.56 12.69 -3.36
C ALA A 681 -4.81 13.58 -3.57
N CYS A 682 -5.70 13.17 -4.49
CA CYS A 682 -7.05 13.74 -4.61
C CYS A 682 -7.86 13.26 -3.39
N SER A 683 -8.63 14.15 -2.76
CA SER A 683 -9.61 13.77 -1.76
C SER A 683 -10.94 14.43 -2.07
N LEU A 684 -11.98 13.61 -2.20
CA LEU A 684 -13.37 14.07 -2.30
C LEU A 684 -14.03 14.13 -0.92
N SER A 685 -13.31 13.93 0.20
CA SER A 685 -13.92 13.83 1.54
C SER A 685 -14.74 15.06 1.91
N GLY A 686 -14.26 16.28 1.63
CA GLY A 686 -15.02 17.52 1.89
C GLY A 686 -16.27 17.66 1.03
N LEU A 687 -16.20 17.28 -0.25
CA LEU A 687 -17.36 17.22 -1.14
C LEU A 687 -18.37 16.20 -0.61
N MET A 688 -17.92 14.98 -0.34
CA MET A 688 -18.76 13.89 0.16
C MET A 688 -19.38 14.20 1.52
N GLU A 689 -18.65 14.82 2.44
CA GLU A 689 -19.19 15.26 3.73
C GLU A 689 -20.32 16.29 3.56
N PHE A 690 -20.17 17.22 2.61
CA PHE A 690 -21.21 18.20 2.29
C PHE A 690 -22.45 17.53 1.69
N LEU A 691 -22.26 16.59 0.76
CA LEU A 691 -23.35 15.88 0.09
C LEU A 691 -24.10 14.91 1.02
N LEU A 692 -23.38 14.26 1.93
CA LEU A 692 -23.92 13.20 2.80
C LEU A 692 -24.42 13.70 4.16
N HIS A 693 -24.32 15.02 4.42
CA HIS A 693 -24.75 15.60 5.68
C HIS A 693 -26.15 15.13 6.10
N THR A 694 -26.24 14.68 7.35
CA THR A 694 -27.46 14.11 7.94
C THR A 694 -27.81 14.90 9.20
N PRO A 695 -28.95 15.61 9.24
CA PRO A 695 -29.34 16.43 10.39
C PRO A 695 -30.02 15.59 11.46
N ASP A 696 -29.24 14.91 12.31
CA ASP A 696 -29.70 14.19 13.50
C ASP A 696 -28.63 14.28 14.61
N VAL A 697 -28.95 13.95 15.87
CA VAL A 697 -27.98 13.86 16.97
C VAL A 697 -28.07 12.47 17.60
N PRO A 698 -27.05 11.61 17.42
CA PRO A 698 -27.09 10.22 17.86
C PRO A 698 -26.72 10.07 19.35
N ALA A 699 -27.25 9.03 19.98
CA ALA A 699 -26.83 8.61 21.31
C ALA A 699 -25.52 7.80 21.25
N ALA A 700 -24.76 7.80 22.36
CA ALA A 700 -23.54 7.02 22.46
C ALA A 700 -23.82 5.50 22.35
N PRO A 701 -23.00 4.76 21.57
CA PRO A 701 -23.21 3.33 21.33
C PRO A 701 -22.91 2.50 22.57
N LYS A 702 -23.66 1.41 22.74
CA LYS A 702 -23.40 0.38 23.76
C LYS A 702 -22.81 -0.84 23.07
N LEU A 703 -21.60 -1.22 23.45
CA LEU A 703 -20.90 -2.38 22.89
C LEU A 703 -21.02 -3.57 23.85
N PRO A 704 -21.16 -4.80 23.33
CA PRO A 704 -21.23 -5.99 24.16
C PRO A 704 -19.90 -6.23 24.91
N PRO A 705 -19.95 -6.90 26.08
CA PRO A 705 -18.75 -7.19 26.86
C PRO A 705 -17.77 -8.12 26.13
N ALA A 706 -18.26 -8.99 25.26
CA ALA A 706 -17.46 -9.84 24.38
C ALA A 706 -18.04 -9.85 22.97
N LYS A 707 -17.17 -9.86 21.95
CA LYS A 707 -17.55 -9.94 20.54
C LYS A 707 -16.50 -10.71 19.75
N ARG A 708 -16.94 -11.64 18.91
CA ARG A 708 -16.16 -12.29 17.86
C ARG A 708 -16.70 -11.83 16.50
N PHE A 709 -15.81 -11.65 15.54
CA PHE A 709 -16.15 -11.48 14.13
C PHE A 709 -15.71 -12.71 13.36
N GLU A 710 -16.64 -13.56 12.95
CA GLU A 710 -16.37 -14.79 12.21
C GLU A 710 -15.75 -14.49 10.84
N GLY A 711 -14.92 -15.42 10.34
CA GLY A 711 -14.21 -15.30 9.06
C GLY A 711 -12.84 -14.63 9.18
N CYS A 712 -12.69 -13.63 10.05
CA CYS A 712 -11.39 -13.06 10.44
C CYS A 712 -11.00 -13.42 11.89
N ASP A 713 -11.89 -14.03 12.67
CA ASP A 713 -11.68 -14.50 14.04
C ASP A 713 -10.98 -13.49 14.97
N ARG A 714 -11.39 -12.22 14.83
CA ARG A 714 -10.98 -11.12 15.71
C ARG A 714 -11.92 -11.07 16.91
N ILE A 715 -11.33 -11.13 18.10
CA ILE A 715 -12.07 -11.25 19.36
C ILE A 715 -11.77 -10.04 20.23
N PHE A 716 -12.83 -9.47 20.80
CA PHE A 716 -12.77 -8.29 21.66
C PHE A 716 -13.44 -8.59 22.99
N LEU A 717 -12.74 -8.34 24.08
CA LEU A 717 -13.25 -8.42 25.45
C LEU A 717 -13.12 -7.03 26.08
N ARG A 718 -14.20 -6.53 26.70
CA ARG A 718 -14.23 -5.16 27.21
C ARG A 718 -15.08 -4.97 28.45
N THR A 719 -14.74 -3.97 29.26
CA THR A 719 -15.59 -3.50 30.37
C THR A 719 -16.62 -2.46 29.92
N GLY A 720 -16.34 -1.76 28.82
CA GLY A 720 -17.22 -0.77 28.23
C GLY A 720 -16.69 -0.27 26.88
N GLY A 721 -17.11 0.92 26.49
CA GLY A 721 -16.76 1.53 25.20
C GLY A 721 -16.34 2.98 25.30
N ARG A 722 -16.09 3.52 26.49
CA ARG A 722 -15.60 4.89 26.68
C ARG A 722 -14.08 4.87 26.77
N ARG A 723 -13.46 6.02 26.50
CA ARG A 723 -12.04 6.21 26.77
C ARG A 723 -11.75 5.84 28.23
N GLY A 724 -10.69 5.06 28.45
CA GLY A 724 -10.29 4.59 29.77
C GLY A 724 -10.95 3.28 30.23
N ASP A 725 -12.00 2.79 29.56
CA ASP A 725 -12.48 1.43 29.76
C ASP A 725 -11.39 0.41 29.32
N VAL A 726 -11.51 -0.84 29.78
CA VAL A 726 -10.58 -1.91 29.43
C VAL A 726 -11.02 -2.55 28.12
N LEU A 727 -10.06 -2.75 27.22
CA LEU A 727 -10.21 -3.45 25.94
C LEU A 727 -9.06 -4.44 25.75
N PHE A 728 -9.40 -5.71 25.60
CA PHE A 728 -8.48 -6.76 25.16
C PHE A 728 -8.88 -7.22 23.76
N PHE A 729 -7.90 -7.31 22.87
CA PHE A 729 -8.05 -7.81 21.51
C PHE A 729 -7.19 -9.05 21.31
N PHE A 730 -7.71 -10.02 20.55
CA PHE A 730 -6.98 -11.20 20.10
C PHE A 730 -7.14 -11.43 18.59
N GLU A 731 -6.02 -11.66 17.90
CA GLU A 731 -5.96 -11.95 16.47
C GLU A 731 -6.01 -13.46 16.23
N GLY A 732 -7.21 -14.02 16.06
CA GLY A 732 -7.42 -15.44 15.77
C GLY A 732 -7.58 -15.77 14.28
N GLY A 733 -7.37 -14.80 13.40
CA GLY A 733 -7.73 -14.88 12.00
C GLY A 733 -6.80 -15.72 11.12
N PRO A 734 -7.19 -15.91 9.84
CA PRO A 734 -6.30 -16.46 8.83
C PRO A 734 -5.17 -15.48 8.50
N GLN A 735 -4.05 -16.01 8.00
CA GLN A 735 -3.07 -15.22 7.26
C GLN A 735 -3.55 -15.02 5.83
N THR A 736 -3.72 -13.76 5.42
CA THR A 736 -4.11 -13.40 4.05
C THR A 736 -3.01 -12.62 3.31
N PHE A 737 -3.37 -11.98 2.19
CA PHE A 737 -2.43 -11.33 1.29
C PHE A 737 -2.26 -9.82 1.58
N GLU A 738 -1.14 -9.28 1.09
CA GLU A 738 -0.59 -7.91 1.16
C GLU A 738 -0.46 -7.24 2.53
N HIS A 739 -1.56 -6.92 3.20
CA HIS A 739 -1.53 -6.00 4.35
C HIS A 739 -1.57 -6.69 5.72
N THR A 740 -1.83 -8.00 5.80
CA THR A 740 -1.79 -8.74 7.07
C THR A 740 -0.37 -9.05 7.53
N HIS A 741 -0.10 -8.85 8.81
CA HIS A 741 1.18 -9.15 9.45
C HIS A 741 1.30 -10.63 9.84
N ARG A 742 2.52 -11.05 10.18
CA ARG A 742 2.81 -12.40 10.68
C ARG A 742 2.54 -12.51 12.18
N ASP A 743 1.31 -12.19 12.56
CA ASP A 743 0.89 -11.84 13.91
C ASP A 743 -0.21 -12.75 14.46
N LYS A 744 -0.38 -13.95 13.90
CA LYS A 744 -1.52 -14.81 14.21
C LYS A 744 -1.41 -15.39 15.62
N GLY A 745 -2.38 -15.04 16.46
CA GLY A 745 -2.41 -15.33 17.89
C GLY A 745 -1.88 -14.20 18.80
N GLN A 746 -1.53 -13.03 18.24
CA GLN A 746 -1.15 -11.87 19.03
C GLN A 746 -2.33 -11.31 19.86
N PHE A 747 -2.02 -10.44 20.82
CA PHE A 747 -3.03 -9.72 21.58
C PHE A 747 -2.62 -8.27 21.86
N ILE A 748 -3.62 -7.42 22.11
CA ILE A 748 -3.47 -6.02 22.51
C ILE A 748 -4.31 -5.78 23.77
N LEU A 749 -3.80 -4.98 24.71
CA LEU A 749 -4.48 -4.62 25.94
C LEU A 749 -4.41 -3.10 26.15
N GLU A 750 -5.57 -2.46 26.13
CA GLU A 750 -5.76 -1.07 26.54
C GLU A 750 -6.54 -1.02 27.86
N ALA A 751 -6.09 -0.19 28.80
CA ALA A 751 -6.75 -0.01 30.09
C ALA A 751 -6.44 1.38 30.64
N TYR A 752 -7.45 2.05 31.19
CA TYR A 752 -7.31 3.33 31.91
C TYR A 752 -6.60 4.44 31.11
N GLY A 753 -6.73 4.42 29.78
CA GLY A 753 -6.13 5.41 28.89
C GLY A 753 -4.73 5.07 28.39
N GLU A 754 -4.19 3.89 28.72
CA GLU A 754 -2.89 3.41 28.28
C GLU A 754 -3.00 2.11 27.45
N ARG A 755 -2.01 1.87 26.57
CA ARG A 755 -1.87 0.61 25.82
C ARG A 755 -0.66 -0.18 26.35
N PHE A 756 -0.93 -1.20 27.16
CA PHE A 756 0.08 -1.98 27.88
C PHE A 756 0.59 -3.19 27.12
N ALA A 757 -0.26 -3.85 26.34
CA ALA A 757 0.17 -4.79 25.30
C ALA A 757 -0.16 -4.13 23.96
N ALA A 758 0.84 -3.94 23.12
CA ALA A 758 0.75 -3.11 21.92
C ALA A 758 1.20 -3.87 20.67
N ASP A 759 0.68 -3.43 19.53
CA ASP A 759 1.25 -3.67 18.21
C ASP A 759 1.82 -2.32 17.73
N PRO A 760 3.06 -2.26 17.20
CA PRO A 760 3.60 -1.03 16.63
C PRO A 760 2.91 -0.58 15.33
N GLY A 761 2.08 -1.44 14.71
CA GLY A 761 1.49 -1.20 13.40
C GLY A 761 2.55 -1.25 12.30
N VAL A 762 2.49 -0.30 11.38
CA VAL A 762 3.51 -0.12 10.34
C VAL A 762 4.04 1.32 10.35
N VAL A 763 5.18 1.55 9.69
CA VAL A 763 5.69 2.90 9.39
C VAL A 763 5.39 3.27 7.94
N LYS A 764 5.79 4.47 7.50
CA LYS A 764 5.58 4.91 6.12
C LYS A 764 6.21 3.92 5.14
N TYR A 765 5.50 3.50 4.09
CA TYR A 765 6.03 2.57 3.06
C TYR A 765 7.27 3.06 2.32
N GLN A 766 7.53 4.37 2.35
CA GLN A 766 8.73 4.97 1.78
C GLN A 766 9.98 4.60 2.57
N ASP A 767 9.81 4.30 3.86
CA ASP A 767 10.85 3.78 4.72
C ASP A 767 11.02 2.28 4.41
N PRO A 768 12.22 1.84 3.98
CA PRO A 768 12.49 0.43 3.73
C PRO A 768 12.30 -0.44 4.97
N ALA A 769 12.33 0.13 6.19
CA ALA A 769 12.04 -0.58 7.43
C ALA A 769 10.57 -1.00 7.57
N SER A 770 9.64 -0.45 6.78
CA SER A 770 8.21 -0.80 6.83
C SER A 770 7.93 -2.31 6.73
N LEU A 771 8.72 -3.05 5.95
CA LEU A 771 8.58 -4.50 5.84
C LEU A 771 8.93 -5.25 7.13
N ASN A 772 9.80 -4.70 7.98
CA ASN A 772 10.24 -5.34 9.22
C ASN A 772 9.08 -5.43 10.23
N TYR A 773 8.26 -4.40 10.30
CA TYR A 773 7.12 -4.31 11.22
C TYR A 773 6.04 -5.38 10.96
N LYS A 774 6.08 -6.05 9.81
CA LYS A 774 5.21 -7.20 9.50
C LYS A 774 5.68 -8.51 10.15
N GLY A 775 6.92 -8.56 10.63
CA GLY A 775 7.55 -9.75 11.17
C GLY A 775 7.11 -10.06 12.59
N THR A 776 7.08 -11.35 12.95
CA THR A 776 6.52 -11.87 14.20
C THR A 776 7.21 -11.32 15.45
N THR A 777 8.48 -10.92 15.36
CA THR A 777 9.25 -10.32 16.46
C THR A 777 8.69 -8.97 16.93
N TYR A 778 7.89 -8.29 16.10
CA TYR A 778 7.23 -7.02 16.42
C TYR A 778 5.86 -7.20 17.09
N HIS A 779 5.45 -8.45 17.37
CA HIS A 779 4.14 -8.79 17.92
C HIS A 779 4.24 -9.55 19.25
N ASN A 780 3.15 -9.57 20.02
CA ASN A 780 3.08 -10.24 21.33
C ASN A 780 2.98 -11.78 21.18
N LEU A 781 4.06 -12.41 20.70
CA LEU A 781 4.12 -13.80 20.27
C LEU A 781 5.46 -14.47 20.63
N VAL A 782 5.48 -15.81 20.57
CA VAL A 782 6.71 -16.60 20.66
C VAL A 782 7.38 -16.71 19.29
N THR A 783 8.68 -16.48 19.24
CA THR A 783 9.54 -16.73 18.08
C THR A 783 10.58 -17.80 18.38
N GLN A 784 11.24 -18.30 17.34
CA GLN A 784 12.40 -19.17 17.48
C GLN A 784 13.55 -18.61 16.64
N HIS A 785 14.61 -18.18 17.32
CA HIS A 785 15.73 -17.46 16.72
C HIS A 785 15.28 -16.23 15.92
N GLY A 786 14.28 -15.51 16.43
CA GLY A 786 13.67 -14.34 15.79
C GLY A 786 12.95 -14.64 14.47
N ARG A 787 12.69 -15.92 14.14
CA ARG A 787 12.01 -16.29 12.90
C ARG A 787 10.53 -15.94 12.95
N ASP A 788 10.08 -15.46 11.80
CA ASP A 788 8.69 -15.23 11.47
C ASP A 788 7.85 -16.51 11.44
N GLN A 789 6.54 -16.36 11.65
CA GLN A 789 5.54 -17.38 11.34
C GLN A 789 5.63 -17.80 9.86
N ASP A 790 5.58 -19.11 9.61
CA ASP A 790 5.77 -19.75 8.30
C ASP A 790 4.69 -20.80 7.97
N TYR A 791 3.48 -20.56 8.48
CA TYR A 791 2.19 -21.23 8.23
C TYR A 791 2.22 -22.61 7.57
N ARG A 792 1.85 -23.64 8.34
CA ARG A 792 1.42 -24.95 7.83
C ARG A 792 0.08 -24.86 7.09
N ASP A 793 -0.85 -24.09 7.64
CA ASP A 793 -2.14 -23.75 7.04
C ASP A 793 -2.46 -22.29 7.33
N ALA A 794 -2.34 -21.43 6.32
CA ALA A 794 -2.60 -20.00 6.44
C ALA A 794 -4.09 -19.67 6.64
N ASN A 795 -5.02 -20.48 6.09
CA ASN A 795 -6.46 -20.27 6.24
C ASN A 795 -6.97 -20.63 7.64
N ARG A 796 -6.20 -21.47 8.36
CA ARG A 796 -6.46 -21.86 9.75
C ARG A 796 -5.22 -21.62 10.61
N ALA A 797 -4.61 -20.44 10.44
CA ALA A 797 -3.37 -20.07 11.12
C ALA A 797 -3.50 -20.22 12.65
N VAL A 798 -4.67 -19.87 13.19
CA VAL A 798 -5.10 -20.15 14.56
C VAL A 798 -6.33 -21.05 14.54
N VAL A 799 -6.38 -22.04 15.43
CA VAL A 799 -7.57 -22.84 15.69
C VAL A 799 -8.10 -22.47 17.08
N LEU A 800 -9.25 -21.81 17.11
CA LEU A 800 -9.93 -21.46 18.36
C LEU A 800 -10.59 -22.71 18.95
N GLU A 801 -10.05 -23.22 20.06
CA GLU A 801 -10.62 -24.35 20.80
C GLU A 801 -11.81 -23.92 21.68
N ARG A 802 -11.76 -22.68 22.19
CA ARG A 802 -12.79 -22.14 23.10
C ARG A 802 -12.82 -20.63 23.08
N VAL A 803 -14.02 -20.05 23.10
CA VAL A 803 -14.26 -18.61 23.25
C VAL A 803 -15.53 -18.41 24.09
N ASP A 804 -15.35 -18.19 25.39
CA ASP A 804 -16.44 -17.86 26.31
C ASP A 804 -16.30 -16.41 26.75
N GLY A 805 -17.37 -15.61 26.65
CA GLY A 805 -17.32 -14.21 27.06
C GLY A 805 -18.64 -13.66 27.59
N GLY A 806 -18.56 -12.56 28.34
CA GLY A 806 -19.67 -11.86 28.98
C GLY A 806 -20.00 -12.32 30.41
N GLY A 807 -19.21 -13.21 31.02
CA GLY A 807 -19.40 -13.73 32.38
C GLY A 807 -18.65 -12.93 33.46
N GLU A 808 -18.42 -13.53 34.64
CA GLU A 808 -17.44 -13.00 35.62
C GLU A 808 -16.00 -13.21 35.13
N CYS A 809 -15.79 -14.24 34.30
CA CYS A 809 -14.57 -14.51 33.57
C CYS A 809 -14.86 -14.67 32.08
N ASP A 810 -14.02 -14.08 31.23
CA ASP A 810 -13.95 -14.43 29.80
C ASP A 810 -12.78 -15.41 29.60
N HIS A 811 -12.95 -16.44 28.78
CA HIS A 811 -11.96 -17.50 28.57
C HIS A 811 -11.78 -17.81 27.09
N LEU A 812 -10.53 -17.70 26.62
CA LEU A 812 -10.10 -17.98 25.26
C LEU A 812 -9.03 -19.07 25.27
N VAL A 813 -9.17 -20.03 24.37
CA VAL A 813 -8.15 -21.05 24.13
C VAL A 813 -7.89 -21.17 22.63
N ALA A 814 -6.63 -21.08 22.24
CA ALA A 814 -6.20 -21.09 20.85
C ALA A 814 -4.99 -22.00 20.64
N ASP A 815 -5.04 -22.81 19.58
CA ASP A 815 -3.90 -23.55 19.04
C ASP A 815 -3.32 -22.79 17.84
N LEU A 816 -2.05 -22.39 17.97
CA LEU A 816 -1.29 -21.60 17.02
C LEU A 816 -0.28 -22.49 16.27
N ALA A 817 -0.26 -23.82 16.47
CA ALA A 817 0.70 -24.71 15.82
C ALA A 817 0.63 -24.61 14.29
N ASN A 818 -0.51 -24.28 13.70
CA ASN A 818 -0.63 -24.07 12.26
C ASN A 818 0.14 -22.84 11.74
N SER A 819 0.48 -21.88 12.61
CA SER A 819 1.24 -20.68 12.23
C SER A 819 2.74 -20.93 12.09
N TYR A 820 3.25 -22.08 12.54
CA TYR A 820 4.68 -22.38 12.58
C TYR A 820 4.95 -23.78 12.05
N ARG A 821 5.93 -23.96 11.17
CA ARG A 821 6.38 -25.28 10.72
C ARG A 821 7.31 -25.94 11.74
N SER A 822 8.06 -25.15 12.50
CA SER A 822 9.02 -25.65 13.49
C SER A 822 8.41 -26.03 14.84
N PHE A 823 7.19 -25.57 15.16
CA PHE A 823 6.57 -25.80 16.47
C PHE A 823 5.63 -27.00 16.42
N THR A 824 5.87 -28.04 17.21
CA THR A 824 4.97 -29.19 17.31
C THR A 824 3.74 -28.87 18.16
N ARG A 825 3.84 -27.87 19.05
CA ARG A 825 2.73 -27.36 19.87
C ARG A 825 2.92 -25.89 20.14
N TYR A 826 1.84 -25.12 20.05
CA TYR A 826 1.78 -23.76 20.60
C TYR A 826 0.34 -23.47 20.98
N ARG A 827 0.01 -23.68 22.25
CA ARG A 827 -1.33 -23.42 22.79
C ARG A 827 -1.31 -22.20 23.69
N ARG A 828 -2.16 -21.22 23.42
CA ARG A 828 -2.34 -20.00 24.20
C ARG A 828 -3.70 -20.01 24.87
N GLN A 829 -3.72 -19.72 26.17
CA GLN A 829 -4.95 -19.51 26.95
C GLN A 829 -4.96 -18.09 27.47
N VAL A 830 -6.12 -17.43 27.37
CA VAL A 830 -6.35 -16.11 27.96
C VAL A 830 -7.57 -16.18 28.86
N LEU A 831 -7.41 -15.73 30.10
CA LEU A 831 -8.50 -15.56 31.06
C LEU A 831 -8.60 -14.09 31.45
N PHE A 832 -9.76 -13.44 31.24
CA PHE A 832 -10.03 -12.11 31.78
C PHE A 832 -10.92 -12.23 33.01
N VAL A 833 -10.36 -11.99 34.20
CA VAL A 833 -11.12 -11.94 35.45
C VAL A 833 -11.68 -10.54 35.60
N ARG A 834 -12.97 -10.36 35.30
CA ARG A 834 -13.55 -9.03 35.13
C ARG A 834 -13.69 -8.28 36.45
N PRO A 835 -13.55 -6.94 36.43
CA PRO A 835 -12.92 -6.10 35.40
C PRO A 835 -11.39 -5.94 35.59
N HIS A 836 -10.74 -6.84 36.33
CA HIS A 836 -9.53 -6.53 37.07
C HIS A 836 -8.22 -6.84 36.34
N TYR A 837 -8.04 -8.07 35.85
CA TYR A 837 -6.74 -8.52 35.33
C TYR A 837 -6.87 -9.68 34.35
N PHE A 838 -5.79 -9.95 33.62
CA PHE A 838 -5.71 -11.01 32.62
C PHE A 838 -4.65 -12.04 32.99
N VAL A 839 -4.89 -13.30 32.63
CA VAL A 839 -3.89 -14.37 32.64
C VAL A 839 -3.64 -14.79 31.20
N VAL A 840 -2.38 -14.83 30.78
CA VAL A 840 -1.93 -15.42 29.51
C VAL A 840 -1.07 -16.63 29.85
N LEU A 841 -1.43 -17.80 29.34
CA LEU A 841 -0.70 -19.05 29.53
C LEU A 841 -0.33 -19.64 28.18
N ASP A 842 0.96 -19.65 27.88
CA ASP A 842 1.53 -20.21 26.66
C ASP A 842 2.19 -21.56 26.95
N ASP A 843 1.89 -22.57 26.14
CA ASP A 843 2.53 -23.88 26.13
C ASP A 843 3.09 -24.19 24.74
N VAL A 844 4.41 -24.06 24.60
CA VAL A 844 5.15 -24.16 23.35
C VAL A 844 6.11 -25.34 23.37
N ALA A 845 6.16 -26.06 22.25
CA ALA A 845 7.18 -27.07 21.96
C ALA A 845 7.66 -26.92 20.52
N ALA A 846 8.98 -26.93 20.32
CA ALA A 846 9.65 -26.81 19.03
C ALA A 846 10.65 -27.95 18.82
N ALA A 847 11.06 -28.15 17.56
CA ALA A 847 12.01 -29.21 17.19
C ALA A 847 13.44 -28.93 17.70
N GLU A 848 13.80 -27.67 17.87
CA GLU A 848 15.12 -27.20 18.30
C GLU A 848 14.99 -26.08 19.33
N GLY A 849 16.10 -25.66 19.93
CA GLY A 849 16.12 -24.60 20.95
C GLY A 849 15.83 -23.20 20.39
N GLY A 850 16.16 -22.18 21.19
CA GLY A 850 16.11 -20.78 20.75
C GLY A 850 14.75 -20.10 20.79
N LEU A 851 13.83 -20.56 21.64
CA LEU A 851 12.54 -19.92 21.87
C LEU A 851 12.69 -18.53 22.50
N GLU A 852 11.80 -17.60 22.17
CA GLU A 852 11.78 -16.23 22.68
C GLU A 852 10.32 -15.78 22.85
N TRP A 853 9.93 -15.29 24.02
CA TRP A 853 8.59 -14.73 24.26
C TRP A 853 8.65 -13.20 24.14
N ASN A 854 8.06 -12.66 23.08
CA ASN A 854 8.09 -11.23 22.76
C ASN A 854 6.87 -10.52 23.34
N TYR A 855 7.09 -9.35 23.93
CA TYR A 855 6.06 -8.51 24.51
C TYR A 855 6.36 -7.03 24.23
N HIS A 856 5.36 -6.28 23.77
CA HIS A 856 5.48 -4.90 23.34
C HIS A 856 4.48 -4.03 24.07
N SER A 857 4.89 -2.82 24.47
CA SER A 857 4.06 -1.89 25.24
C SER A 857 4.29 -0.45 24.78
N CYS A 858 3.23 0.35 24.68
CA CYS A 858 3.41 1.80 24.52
C CYS A 858 3.87 2.44 25.85
N ALA A 859 3.47 1.88 27.00
CA ALA A 859 3.97 2.31 28.31
C ALA A 859 5.43 1.86 28.50
N PRO A 860 6.35 2.76 28.91
CA PRO A 860 7.72 2.42 29.28
C PRO A 860 7.81 1.27 30.30
N ILE A 861 8.81 0.41 30.10
CA ILE A 861 9.20 -0.62 31.08
C ILE A 861 10.09 0.07 32.13
N GLU A 862 9.60 0.18 33.36
CA GLU A 862 10.28 0.87 34.46
C GLU A 862 11.26 -0.05 35.18
N THR A 863 10.82 -1.26 35.52
CA THR A 863 11.65 -2.25 36.23
C THR A 863 11.40 -3.65 35.69
N VAL A 864 12.46 -4.46 35.60
CA VAL A 864 12.41 -5.89 35.29
C VAL A 864 13.06 -6.65 36.44
N ASP A 865 12.25 -7.30 37.29
CA ASP A 865 12.73 -8.11 38.39
C ASP A 865 12.25 -9.56 38.25
N LEU A 866 13.05 -10.36 37.54
CA LEU A 866 12.75 -11.79 37.35
C LEU A 866 12.93 -12.62 38.63
N ALA A 867 13.56 -12.08 39.68
CA ALA A 867 13.71 -12.80 40.95
C ALA A 867 12.39 -12.81 41.74
N THR A 868 11.65 -11.70 41.70
CA THR A 868 10.27 -11.62 42.20
C THR A 868 9.23 -12.03 41.16
N GLY A 869 9.64 -12.20 39.90
CA GLY A 869 8.77 -12.47 38.77
C GLY A 869 7.96 -11.25 38.33
N CYS A 870 8.25 -10.05 38.82
CA CYS A 870 7.44 -8.86 38.58
C CYS A 870 8.15 -7.86 37.65
N ILE A 871 7.41 -7.38 36.65
CA ILE A 871 7.85 -6.38 35.68
C ILE A 871 6.85 -5.23 35.74
N ARG A 872 7.35 -4.01 35.91
CA ARG A 872 6.50 -2.82 36.06
C ARG A 872 6.54 -1.96 34.81
N LEU A 873 5.37 -1.61 34.29
CA LEU A 873 5.20 -0.70 33.17
C LEU A 873 4.41 0.52 33.62
N GLN A 874 4.84 1.72 33.24
CA GLN A 874 4.19 2.96 33.67
C GLN A 874 4.00 3.94 32.52
N GLY A 875 2.73 4.20 32.19
CA GLY A 875 2.33 5.29 31.30
C GLY A 875 2.05 6.59 32.05
N ALA A 876 1.44 7.55 31.38
CA ALA A 876 1.06 8.83 31.98
C ALA A 876 -0.20 8.73 32.84
N ALA A 877 -1.20 7.95 32.41
CA ALA A 877 -2.49 7.83 33.09
C ALA A 877 -2.61 6.59 33.98
N ALA A 878 -1.85 5.54 33.70
CA ALA A 878 -1.97 4.24 34.35
C ALA A 878 -0.62 3.49 34.41
N ALA A 879 -0.56 2.48 35.27
CA ALA A 879 0.54 1.53 35.34
C ALA A 879 0.02 0.09 35.27
N MET A 880 0.93 -0.86 35.00
CA MET A 880 0.62 -2.28 34.98
C MET A 880 1.75 -3.08 35.60
N THR A 881 1.37 -4.02 36.47
CA THR A 881 2.28 -5.09 36.91
C THR A 881 2.08 -6.29 35.99
N LEU A 882 3.14 -6.65 35.25
CA LEU A 882 3.27 -7.89 34.50
C LEU A 882 4.04 -8.89 35.36
N ALA A 883 3.33 -9.84 35.97
CA ALA A 883 3.96 -10.90 36.74
C ALA A 883 4.11 -12.17 35.89
N VAL A 884 5.30 -12.77 35.86
CA VAL A 884 5.64 -13.91 35.00
C VAL A 884 6.23 -15.06 35.79
N ALA A 885 5.89 -16.28 35.38
CA ALA A 885 6.51 -17.51 35.86
C ALA A 885 6.57 -18.52 34.71
N ALA A 886 7.68 -19.27 34.60
CA ALA A 886 7.85 -20.26 33.54
C ALA A 886 8.53 -21.53 34.04
N ALA A 887 8.23 -22.66 33.41
CA ALA A 887 8.82 -23.95 33.79
C ALA A 887 10.37 -23.96 33.70
N GLN A 888 10.92 -23.11 32.84
CA GLN A 888 12.36 -22.90 32.66
C GLN A 888 12.79 -21.55 33.26
N PRO A 889 14.03 -21.41 33.75
CA PRO A 889 14.55 -20.11 34.16
C PRO A 889 14.60 -19.15 32.97
N LEU A 890 14.24 -17.88 33.21
CA LEU A 890 14.18 -16.86 32.16
C LEU A 890 15.30 -15.83 32.31
N THR A 891 15.72 -15.29 31.18
CA THR A 891 16.47 -14.03 31.10
C THR A 891 15.65 -13.02 30.32
N ALA A 892 15.88 -11.72 30.55
CA ALA A 892 15.15 -10.65 29.89
C ALA A 892 16.08 -9.79 29.05
N ARG A 893 15.57 -9.36 27.89
CA ARG A 893 16.16 -8.29 27.07
C ARG A 893 15.12 -7.21 26.86
N THR A 894 15.50 -5.95 26.97
CA THR A 894 14.62 -4.81 26.74
C THR A 894 15.14 -3.95 25.60
N GLY A 895 14.23 -3.31 24.88
CA GLY A 895 14.54 -2.36 23.82
C GLY A 895 13.36 -1.43 23.53
N ARG A 896 13.44 -0.75 22.39
CA ARG A 896 12.36 0.08 21.86
C ARG A 896 12.40 0.11 20.33
N TYR A 897 11.25 0.27 19.72
CA TYR A 897 11.12 0.58 18.30
C TYR A 897 10.75 2.04 18.13
N GLU A 898 11.49 2.72 17.25
CA GLU A 898 11.35 4.14 17.01
C GLU A 898 11.18 4.42 15.53
N SER A 899 10.34 5.41 15.21
CA SER A 899 10.18 5.95 13.86
C SER A 899 9.93 7.46 13.97
N ASP A 900 10.55 8.24 13.09
CA ASP A 900 10.44 9.72 13.08
C ASP A 900 10.69 10.38 14.46
N GLY A 901 11.61 9.81 15.25
CA GLY A 901 11.93 10.31 16.60
C GLY A 901 10.87 10.01 17.67
N GLN A 902 9.88 9.17 17.37
CA GLN A 902 8.85 8.73 18.30
C GLN A 902 9.03 7.25 18.65
N VAL A 903 8.91 6.92 19.94
CA VAL A 903 8.85 5.53 20.41
C VAL A 903 7.46 4.99 20.08
N LEU A 904 7.40 3.99 19.20
CA LEU A 904 6.15 3.30 18.87
C LEU A 904 5.81 2.29 19.97
N THR A 905 6.79 1.47 20.35
CA THR A 905 6.68 0.51 21.47
C THR A 905 8.02 0.33 22.17
N HIS A 906 7.95 -0.03 23.45
CA HIS A 906 9.03 -0.65 24.22
C HIS A 906 8.85 -2.16 24.12
N ASN A 907 9.93 -2.89 23.87
CA ASN A 907 9.89 -4.34 23.74
C ASN A 907 10.60 -5.02 24.91
N LEU A 908 10.03 -6.12 25.38
CA LEU A 908 10.56 -7.07 26.34
C LEU A 908 10.64 -8.44 25.65
N VAL A 909 11.78 -9.10 25.73
CA VAL A 909 11.95 -10.47 25.24
C VAL A 909 12.41 -11.35 26.39
N LEU A 910 11.57 -12.31 26.78
CA LEU A 910 11.90 -13.32 27.77
C LEU A 910 12.46 -14.57 27.08
N VAL A 911 13.62 -15.04 27.53
CA VAL A 911 14.39 -16.08 26.87
C VAL A 911 14.69 -17.22 27.85
N PRO A 912 14.21 -18.45 27.60
CA PRO A 912 14.63 -19.65 28.35
C PRO A 912 16.08 -20.05 27.98
N PRO A 913 16.68 -21.08 28.60
CA PRO A 913 18.00 -21.55 28.22
C PRO A 913 18.05 -21.91 26.72
N ALA A 914 19.16 -21.61 26.05
CA ALA A 914 19.27 -21.75 24.59
C ALA A 914 18.92 -23.14 24.04
N ALA A 915 19.19 -24.21 24.80
CA ALA A 915 18.87 -25.59 24.44
C ALA A 915 17.41 -26.01 24.73
N ALA A 916 16.61 -25.16 25.38
CA ALA A 916 15.24 -25.47 25.73
C ALA A 916 14.36 -25.53 24.47
N THR A 917 13.80 -26.71 24.22
CA THR A 917 12.87 -26.99 23.12
C THR A 917 11.41 -26.79 23.53
N THR A 918 11.16 -26.46 24.80
CA THR A 918 9.83 -26.18 25.34
C THR A 918 9.85 -24.88 26.13
N LEU A 919 8.71 -24.21 26.14
CA LEU A 919 8.45 -23.03 26.96
C LEU A 919 7.01 -23.09 27.44
N THR A 920 6.81 -23.24 28.75
CA THR A 920 5.49 -23.10 29.38
C THR A 920 5.55 -21.91 30.32
N LEU A 921 4.84 -20.83 29.98
CA LEU A 921 4.94 -19.52 30.63
C LEU A 921 3.54 -19.01 30.98
N ALA A 922 3.36 -18.64 32.24
CA ALA A 922 2.19 -17.92 32.74
C ALA A 922 2.55 -16.45 32.96
N ALA A 923 1.71 -15.55 32.46
CA ALA A 923 1.82 -14.11 32.65
C ALA A 923 0.49 -13.57 33.22
N LEU A 924 0.55 -12.85 34.33
CA LEU A 924 -0.55 -12.12 34.94
C LEU A 924 -0.39 -10.63 34.63
N LEU A 925 -1.37 -10.04 33.93
CA LEU A 925 -1.38 -8.63 33.53
C LEU A 925 -2.37 -7.88 34.42
N VAL A 926 -1.86 -7.05 35.32
CA VAL A 926 -2.67 -6.33 36.33
C VAL A 926 -2.58 -4.82 36.11
N PRO A 927 -3.43 -4.23 35.24
CA PRO A 927 -3.44 -2.79 35.01
C PRO A 927 -4.19 -2.05 36.13
N PHE A 928 -3.76 -0.84 36.46
CA PHE A 928 -4.43 0.03 37.43
C PHE A 928 -4.21 1.51 37.10
N PRO A 929 -5.20 2.39 37.38
CA PRO A 929 -5.04 3.81 37.16
C PRO A 929 -4.06 4.41 38.17
N MET A 930 -3.28 5.42 37.76
CA MET A 930 -2.35 6.12 38.67
C MET A 930 -3.07 6.86 39.82
N SER A 931 -4.37 7.14 39.67
CA SER A 931 -5.22 7.70 40.72
C SER A 931 -5.72 6.67 41.74
N GLY A 932 -5.53 5.37 41.47
CA GLY A 932 -5.93 4.27 42.34
C GLY A 932 -4.79 3.70 43.18
N SER A 933 -5.10 2.74 44.04
CA SER A 933 -4.09 1.98 44.79
C SER A 933 -3.46 0.90 43.91
N GLU A 934 -2.13 0.80 43.93
CA GLU A 934 -1.37 -0.24 43.23
C GLU A 934 -1.70 -1.63 43.82
N PRO A 935 -2.23 -2.56 43.00
CA PRO A 935 -2.45 -3.94 43.42
C PRO A 935 -1.13 -4.61 43.81
N GLN A 936 -1.17 -5.38 44.90
CA GLN A 936 -0.01 -6.16 45.32
C GLN A 936 -0.02 -7.50 44.60
N VAL A 937 1.11 -7.89 44.01
CA VAL A 937 1.27 -9.17 43.31
C VAL A 937 2.44 -9.93 43.91
N HIS A 938 2.18 -11.16 44.33
CA HIS A 938 3.20 -12.09 44.79
C HIS A 938 3.23 -13.31 43.88
N VAL A 939 4.42 -13.67 43.39
CA VAL A 939 4.64 -14.85 42.56
C VAL A 939 5.33 -15.92 43.40
N ALA A 940 4.73 -17.09 43.46
CA ALA A 940 5.33 -18.30 44.02
C ALA A 940 5.36 -19.38 42.96
N GLN A 941 6.45 -20.16 42.93
CA GLN A 941 6.60 -21.22 41.95
C GLN A 941 6.99 -22.54 42.64
N THR A 942 6.36 -23.61 42.18
CA THR A 942 6.65 -25.00 42.59
C THR A 942 7.04 -25.83 41.39
N GLU A 943 7.47 -27.07 41.61
CA GLU A 943 7.79 -27.99 40.52
C GLU A 943 6.54 -28.29 39.69
N GLY A 944 6.44 -27.65 38.52
CA GLY A 944 5.34 -27.84 37.57
C GLY A 944 4.13 -26.92 37.75
N ALA A 945 4.13 -25.95 38.66
CA ALA A 945 3.04 -24.97 38.78
C ALA A 945 3.52 -23.59 39.24
N ALA A 946 2.82 -22.55 38.77
CA ALA A 946 2.97 -21.19 39.26
C ALA A 946 1.71 -20.75 40.00
N GLU A 947 1.92 -19.98 41.06
CA GLU A 947 0.89 -19.39 41.87
C GLU A 947 1.10 -17.88 41.94
N PHE A 948 0.07 -17.13 41.56
CA PHE A 948 0.03 -15.68 41.70
C PHE A 948 -1.02 -15.33 42.75
N VAL A 949 -0.62 -14.58 43.76
CA VAL A 949 -1.54 -13.96 44.72
C VAL A 949 -1.65 -12.48 44.37
N VAL A 950 -2.83 -12.04 43.94
CA VAL A 950 -3.09 -10.65 43.57
C VAL A 950 -4.12 -10.06 44.52
N THR A 951 -3.74 -8.96 45.17
CA THR A 951 -4.61 -8.24 46.11
C THR A 951 -4.88 -6.83 45.60
N GLY A 952 -6.16 -6.50 45.43
CA GLY A 952 -6.61 -5.18 45.01
C GLY A 952 -7.88 -4.75 45.75
N ALA A 953 -8.54 -3.71 45.23
CA ALA A 953 -9.79 -3.20 45.81
C ALA A 953 -10.94 -4.23 45.84
N TRP A 954 -10.82 -5.32 45.07
CA TRP A 954 -11.79 -6.41 44.98
C TRP A 954 -11.55 -7.57 45.96
N GLY A 955 -10.46 -7.52 46.75
CA GLY A 955 -10.03 -8.60 47.63
C GLY A 955 -8.74 -9.26 47.15
N GLU A 956 -8.53 -10.51 47.58
CA GLU A 956 -7.35 -11.32 47.26
C GLU A 956 -7.79 -12.49 46.35
N ASP A 957 -7.16 -12.59 45.18
CA ASP A 957 -7.30 -13.73 44.27
C ASP A 957 -6.03 -14.56 44.25
N ARG A 958 -6.21 -15.88 44.25
CA ARG A 958 -5.16 -16.87 44.06
C ARG A 958 -5.33 -17.52 42.69
N VAL A 959 -4.38 -17.28 41.81
CA VAL A 959 -4.35 -17.81 40.44
C VAL A 959 -3.29 -18.91 40.36
N VAL A 960 -3.71 -20.14 40.09
CA VAL A 960 -2.80 -21.29 39.97
C VAL A 960 -2.76 -21.75 38.52
N CYS A 961 -1.56 -21.74 37.93
CA CYS A 961 -1.30 -22.18 36.56
C CYS A 961 -0.44 -23.45 36.55
N ASP A 962 -0.91 -24.49 35.86
CA ASP A 962 -0.11 -25.69 35.58
C ASP A 962 0.93 -25.38 34.50
N LEU A 963 2.20 -25.55 34.84
CA LEU A 963 3.34 -25.30 33.96
C LEU A 963 3.92 -26.60 33.37
N ARG A 964 3.31 -27.75 33.62
CA ARG A 964 3.73 -29.02 32.98
C ARG A 964 3.34 -29.00 31.51
N ALA A 965 4.34 -29.26 30.67
CA ALA A 965 4.19 -29.35 29.22
C ALA A 965 3.02 -30.26 28.82
N GLY A 966 2.02 -29.71 28.10
CA GLY A 966 0.83 -30.43 27.63
C GLY A 966 -0.32 -30.52 28.63
N SER A 967 -0.18 -29.97 29.85
CA SER A 967 -1.19 -29.97 30.92
C SER A 967 -1.63 -28.55 31.32
N ALA A 968 -1.24 -27.54 30.53
CA ALA A 968 -1.49 -26.14 30.81
C ALA A 968 -2.97 -25.88 31.15
N SER A 969 -3.23 -25.51 32.41
CA SER A 969 -4.56 -25.21 32.95
C SER A 969 -4.46 -24.08 33.97
N VAL A 970 -5.55 -23.35 34.18
CA VAL A 970 -5.63 -22.24 35.13
C VAL A 970 -6.82 -22.43 36.07
N ARG A 971 -6.64 -22.11 37.35
CA ARG A 971 -7.70 -22.05 38.37
C ARG A 971 -7.61 -20.72 39.10
N VAL A 972 -8.76 -20.12 39.40
CA VAL A 972 -8.83 -18.87 40.19
C VAL A 972 -9.74 -19.06 41.40
N THR A 973 -9.22 -18.79 42.59
CA THR A 973 -10.05 -18.69 43.82
C THR A 973 -9.96 -17.29 44.41
N ARG A 974 -11.09 -16.78 44.91
CA ARG A 974 -11.19 -15.47 45.57
C ARG A 974 -11.43 -15.65 47.05
N LYS A 975 -10.64 -14.97 47.85
CA LYS A 975 -10.82 -14.89 49.30
C LYS A 975 -11.54 -13.59 49.66
N MET A 976 -12.70 -13.72 50.29
CA MET A 976 -13.47 -12.59 50.82
C MET A 976 -13.62 -12.69 52.34
N ASN A 977 -14.02 -11.60 53.01
CA ASN A 977 -14.33 -11.55 54.45
C ASN A 977 -15.54 -12.46 54.78
N GLY A 978 -15.34 -13.78 54.79
CA GLY A 978 -16.39 -14.78 54.97
C GLY A 978 -16.10 -16.18 54.39
N GLY A 979 -15.06 -16.36 53.55
CA GLY A 979 -14.69 -17.66 52.98
C GLY A 979 -13.90 -17.56 51.65
N GLU A 980 -13.52 -18.72 51.11
CA GLU A 980 -12.88 -18.85 49.79
C GLU A 980 -13.90 -19.37 48.76
N ALA A 981 -13.99 -18.73 47.59
CA ALA A 981 -14.91 -19.08 46.53
C ALA A 981 -14.16 -19.35 45.21
N THR A 982 -14.58 -20.35 44.45
CA THR A 982 -14.05 -20.60 43.10
C THR A 982 -14.61 -19.55 42.13
N VAL A 983 -13.71 -18.88 41.41
CA VAL A 983 -14.04 -17.90 40.36
C VAL A 983 -13.96 -18.52 38.97
N PHE A 984 -12.95 -19.38 38.74
CA PHE A 984 -12.75 -20.12 37.49
C PHE A 984 -12.13 -21.49 37.75
#